data_AF-A0A163IYV3-F1
#
_entry.id   AF-A0A163IYV3-F1
#
_cell.length_a   1.000
_cell.length_b   1.000
_cell.length_c   1.000
_cell.angle_alpha   90.00
_cell.angle_beta   90.00
_cell.angle_gamma   90.00
#
_symmetry.space_group_name_H-M   'P 1'
#
loop_
_entity.id
_entity.type
_entity.pdbx_description
1 polymer ?
#
loop_
_entity_poly.entity_id
_entity_poly.type
_entity_poly.pdbx_seq_one_letter_code
_entity_poly.pdbx_strand_id
1 'polypeptide(L)'
;MVDVETLPSLPPRNTNPFRSEEAPNDTNNNNNNNNNVNDVNQTALTPAALYTRFQAPPADHVHDFRQCYAFVISGPPESDHLVDLANDDAPPTQWSSRFLCHICHTWLYITSSAYRHTCPAHPTHHYHPTAAAQAYQCCGCQDHVQLHYHDPIISANILLDLSSTRSLIRTYLDTTQQTALRPTVHSTLVTLQKYISDLLENKRRNINTQNPHFIERIGLDDITTQLLTLIGFSLQDGFFIAPGPVVDNDQLYMIREELTASLLEIASSTGQSMAGTAEADCPIADPVVLNDFLGCHDAMEHGNTTQSNKADDYCSILGITPTASDDLIVWAYRQKVLEHPGQLHAWLDALNDITAIKGGETLQMELAIERSKGFISTKDVDMAYQHFGAQKDIEDETLVAAHQYKTQDYPAQKTLHDEKLRIIGESRKSGYILQYLENGSIPAPGTIDQATYDFSQTRSRSNAPVGLTNIGNTCYLNSLLQYYYTLLPFRSTILNMDDYVENEDKVDWQRKKIGGIQVDQKEVKRAKKFVGLLQNLFLQLGQTTENEIAPELDLAKMALFNEKEDDVAEKGGSSHVDVKDASSMEESVSTLVDSKKGSDDECIINDSSTISTQHQAPSEAGVDSTLPLDDDKTTITEPPPPLQQQQQPSLPKRTTGVNMMLGRQQDVTECMDNVMYLVEAALKPQETENMEQTRDMIRDLFYGKARQILSYKDSETTKDIEKVMEEDFSHVIVDAADGKNLYDGLDEYFFADKVENFQGGQEATREVTVQTFPPVLQIQVQRVQFDRATAQVYKSNAFVQFDKAIYLDRYLDSNYKALAPRREKVAAWAKQLAQHRDNIKQLSVNVVKFCVV
;
A
#
# COMPACT_ATOMS: atom_id res chain seq x y z
N MET A 1 -61.77 -30.21 27.09
CA MET A 1 -60.78 -30.93 26.27
C MET A 1 -60.54 -30.03 25.07
N VAL A 2 -59.43 -29.30 24.91
CA VAL A 2 -58.08 -29.42 25.46
C VAL A 2 -57.49 -28.01 25.63
N ASP A 3 -56.54 -27.92 26.54
CA ASP A 3 -55.77 -26.78 27.06
C ASP A 3 -55.04 -25.91 26.01
N VAL A 4 -54.81 -24.65 26.37
CA VAL A 4 -53.77 -23.79 25.79
C VAL A 4 -52.92 -23.24 26.94
N GLU A 5 -51.76 -23.86 27.11
CA GLU A 5 -50.70 -23.47 28.05
C GLU A 5 -49.84 -22.32 27.49
N THR A 6 -49.70 -21.28 28.31
CA THR A 6 -48.49 -20.50 28.66
C THR A 6 -47.41 -20.22 27.60
N LEU A 7 -47.28 -18.94 27.21
CA LEU A 7 -46.05 -18.30 26.76
C LEU A 7 -45.48 -17.42 27.89
N PRO A 8 -44.14 -17.33 28.06
CA PRO A 8 -43.52 -16.59 29.16
C PRO A 8 -43.59 -15.08 28.93
N SER A 9 -44.00 -14.35 29.96
CA SER A 9 -43.97 -12.89 30.03
C SER A 9 -42.54 -12.36 29.98
N LEU A 10 -42.22 -11.60 28.94
CA LEU A 10 -41.05 -10.72 28.90
C LEU A 10 -41.19 -9.63 29.99
N PRO A 11 -40.10 -9.27 30.70
CA PRO A 11 -40.16 -8.19 31.68
C PRO A 11 -40.36 -6.83 30.97
N PRO A 12 -41.05 -5.86 31.58
CA PRO A 12 -41.20 -4.54 30.99
C PRO A 12 -39.85 -3.84 30.91
N ARG A 13 -39.49 -3.33 29.72
CA ARG A 13 -38.40 -2.37 29.53
C ARG A 13 -38.66 -1.16 30.43
N ASN A 14 -37.74 -0.90 31.35
CA ASN A 14 -37.79 0.21 32.29
C ASN A 14 -37.43 1.51 31.51
N THR A 15 -38.43 2.29 31.11
CA THR A 15 -38.28 3.49 30.28
C THR A 15 -38.14 4.75 31.16
N ASN A 16 -36.98 4.93 31.79
CA ASN A 16 -36.58 6.22 32.34
C ASN A 16 -35.21 6.61 31.76
N PRO A 17 -35.11 7.64 30.90
CA PRO A 17 -33.88 7.97 30.16
C PRO A 17 -32.71 8.43 31.05
N PHE A 18 -32.96 8.84 32.29
CA PHE A 18 -31.92 9.46 33.12
C PHE A 18 -31.26 8.54 34.15
N ARG A 19 -31.56 7.22 34.16
CA ARG A 19 -31.15 6.33 35.25
C ARG A 19 -29.67 5.94 35.17
N SER A 20 -28.83 6.44 36.08
CA SER A 20 -27.59 5.78 36.48
C SER A 20 -27.92 4.66 37.48
N GLU A 21 -27.52 3.42 37.21
CA GLU A 21 -27.58 2.35 38.21
C GLU A 21 -26.35 2.49 39.14
N GLU A 22 -26.59 2.48 40.45
CA GLU A 22 -25.55 2.59 41.48
C GLU A 22 -24.55 1.42 41.39
N ALA A 23 -23.25 1.74 41.38
CA ALA A 23 -22.17 0.75 41.43
C ALA A 23 -22.22 -0.08 42.74
N PRO A 24 -22.07 -1.41 42.69
CA PRO A 24 -21.85 -2.19 43.90
C PRO A 24 -20.36 -2.14 44.29
N ASN A 25 -20.13 -1.86 45.57
CA ASN A 25 -18.82 -1.87 46.24
C ASN A 25 -18.04 -3.18 45.98
N ASP A 26 -16.76 -3.01 45.64
CA ASP A 26 -15.73 -4.04 45.63
C ASP A 26 -15.68 -4.84 46.94
N THR A 27 -15.58 -6.17 46.82
CA THR A 27 -14.70 -6.99 47.68
C THR A 27 -14.44 -8.37 47.05
N ASN A 28 -13.15 -8.65 46.80
CA ASN A 28 -12.52 -9.97 46.70
C ASN A 28 -13.07 -11.01 45.70
N ASN A 29 -12.29 -11.30 44.65
CA ASN A 29 -11.68 -12.62 44.55
C ASN A 29 -10.44 -12.66 43.65
N ASN A 30 -9.29 -12.93 44.26
CA ASN A 30 -8.08 -13.42 43.61
C ASN A 30 -8.36 -14.77 42.95
N ASN A 31 -7.98 -14.94 41.68
CA ASN A 31 -7.36 -16.19 41.26
C ASN A 31 -6.47 -16.01 40.02
N ASN A 32 -5.21 -16.36 40.25
CA ASN A 32 -4.06 -16.43 39.35
C ASN A 32 -4.35 -17.02 37.97
N ASN A 33 -3.92 -16.31 36.92
CA ASN A 33 -3.12 -16.87 35.83
C ASN A 33 -2.33 -15.73 35.15
N ASN A 34 -1.15 -15.43 35.71
CA ASN A 34 -0.17 -14.51 35.14
C ASN A 34 0.63 -15.24 34.05
N ASN A 35 0.49 -14.78 32.80
CA ASN A 35 1.54 -14.82 31.78
C ASN A 35 1.47 -13.51 30.98
N ASN A 36 2.37 -12.58 31.34
CA ASN A 36 2.80 -11.34 30.68
C ASN A 36 2.13 -10.90 29.36
N VAL A 37 1.03 -10.15 29.49
CA VAL A 37 0.57 -9.13 28.50
C VAL A 37 0.20 -7.84 29.28
N ASN A 38 1.09 -7.40 30.18
CA ASN A 38 0.82 -6.29 31.10
C ASN A 38 1.54 -4.99 30.71
N ASP A 39 1.52 -4.61 29.42
CA ASP A 39 2.00 -3.27 29.03
C ASP A 39 1.23 -2.63 27.86
N VAL A 40 -0.08 -2.89 27.77
CA VAL A 40 -1.00 -2.24 26.80
C VAL A 40 -1.08 -0.71 27.02
N ASN A 41 -0.54 -0.20 28.12
CA ASN A 41 -0.46 1.24 28.41
C ASN A 41 0.80 1.92 27.85
N GLN A 42 1.75 1.18 27.27
CA GLN A 42 2.99 1.73 26.68
C GLN A 42 3.06 1.57 25.16
N THR A 43 2.05 0.95 24.53
CA THR A 43 2.03 0.74 23.08
C THR A 43 1.76 2.06 22.36
N ALA A 44 2.62 2.42 21.40
CA ALA A 44 2.33 3.48 20.44
C ALA A 44 1.09 3.18 19.58
N LEU A 45 0.34 4.22 19.21
CA LEU A 45 -0.99 4.15 18.59
C LEU A 45 -1.08 5.05 17.34
N THR A 46 -1.84 4.61 16.33
CA THR A 46 -2.28 5.51 15.25
C THR A 46 -3.42 6.43 15.72
N PRO A 47 -3.70 7.55 15.03
CA PRO A 47 -4.84 8.43 15.32
C PRO A 47 -6.16 7.70 15.57
N ALA A 48 -6.56 6.77 14.70
CA ALA A 48 -7.81 6.04 14.84
C ALA A 48 -7.79 5.07 16.04
N ALA A 49 -6.66 4.40 16.30
CA ALA A 49 -6.54 3.52 17.46
C ALA A 49 -6.55 4.32 18.78
N LEU A 50 -5.92 5.49 18.75
CA LEU A 50 -5.90 6.44 19.85
C LEU A 50 -7.33 6.98 20.12
N TYR A 51 -8.09 7.30 19.06
CA TYR A 51 -9.51 7.65 19.15
C TYR A 51 -10.36 6.55 19.78
N THR A 52 -10.26 5.30 19.30
CA THR A 52 -11.02 4.16 19.85
C THR A 52 -10.71 3.95 21.33
N ARG A 53 -9.45 4.13 21.73
CA ARG A 53 -9.04 4.05 23.14
C ARG A 53 -9.70 5.13 23.99
N PHE A 54 -9.95 6.32 23.45
CA PHE A 54 -10.60 7.42 24.17
C PHE A 54 -12.12 7.28 24.28
N GLN A 55 -12.74 6.55 23.35
CA GLN A 55 -14.15 6.19 23.47
C GLN A 55 -14.42 5.20 24.62
N ALA A 56 -13.36 4.59 25.20
CA ALA A 56 -13.46 3.57 26.26
C ALA A 56 -12.58 3.84 27.52
N PRO A 57 -12.92 4.79 28.40
CA PRO A 57 -12.43 4.87 29.80
C PRO A 57 -13.49 4.31 30.79
N PRO A 58 -13.29 4.25 32.13
CA PRO A 58 -13.84 3.21 33.02
C PRO A 58 -15.31 3.45 33.42
N ALA A 59 -16.21 3.54 32.44
CA ALA A 59 -17.65 3.66 32.62
C ALA A 59 -18.38 2.59 31.80
N ASP A 60 -19.61 2.26 32.18
CA ASP A 60 -20.40 1.15 31.62
C ASP A 60 -20.93 1.37 30.18
N HIS A 61 -20.35 2.31 29.42
CA HIS A 61 -20.77 2.64 28.05
C HIS A 61 -19.63 3.23 27.19
N VAL A 62 -19.82 3.22 25.87
CA VAL A 62 -18.91 3.82 24.89
C VAL A 62 -19.25 5.30 24.70
N HIS A 63 -18.29 6.21 24.82
CA HIS A 63 -18.55 7.64 24.67
C HIS A 63 -18.81 8.05 23.20
N ASP A 64 -19.88 8.82 22.96
CA ASP A 64 -20.19 9.49 21.68
C ASP A 64 -19.85 10.99 21.78
N PHE A 65 -18.57 11.33 21.65
CA PHE A 65 -18.07 12.71 21.71
C PHE A 65 -18.37 13.47 20.42
N ARG A 66 -19.07 14.61 20.53
CA ARG A 66 -19.27 15.54 19.40
C ARG A 66 -18.70 16.91 19.71
N GLN A 67 -18.21 17.58 18.66
CA GLN A 67 -17.63 18.91 18.80
C GLN A 67 -18.71 19.95 19.13
N CYS A 68 -18.39 20.84 20.06
CA CYS A 68 -19.27 21.96 20.42
C CYS A 68 -18.84 23.22 19.67
N TYR A 69 -19.67 23.74 18.77
CA TYR A 69 -19.37 24.93 17.94
C TYR A 69 -19.08 26.21 18.73
N ALA A 70 -19.62 26.32 19.94
CA ALA A 70 -19.31 27.41 20.86
C ALA A 70 -17.80 27.50 21.17
N PHE A 71 -17.10 26.38 21.07
CA PHE A 71 -15.65 26.27 21.25
C PHE A 71 -15.02 26.06 19.88
N VAL A 72 -14.96 27.16 19.10
CA VAL A 72 -14.24 27.20 17.83
C VAL A 72 -12.80 26.78 18.08
N ILE A 73 -12.25 26.02 17.13
CA ILE A 73 -10.88 25.55 17.19
C ILE A 73 -9.97 26.77 17.25
N SER A 74 -9.28 26.92 18.36
CA SER A 74 -8.35 28.02 18.62
C SER A 74 -6.95 27.49 18.44
N GLY A 75 -6.22 28.03 17.47
CA GLY A 75 -4.83 27.70 17.18
C GLY A 75 -3.97 28.96 17.06
N PRO A 76 -2.65 28.82 16.83
CA PRO A 76 -1.79 29.95 16.48
C PRO A 76 -2.35 30.65 15.23
N PRO A 77 -2.24 31.99 15.12
CA PRO A 77 -2.67 32.69 13.91
C PRO A 77 -1.92 32.14 12.70
N GLU A 78 -2.64 31.67 11.67
CA GLU A 78 -2.05 31.20 10.41
C GLU A 78 -1.27 32.36 9.76
N SER A 79 0.05 32.32 9.85
CA SER A 79 0.92 33.30 9.20
C SER A 79 1.20 32.88 7.77
N ASP A 80 0.37 33.31 6.82
CA ASP A 80 0.72 33.23 5.39
C ASP A 80 1.72 34.33 4.98
N HIS A 81 2.21 35.14 5.92
CA HIS A 81 3.27 36.13 5.70
C HIS A 81 4.23 36.22 6.90
N LEU A 82 5.45 35.69 6.72
CA LEU A 82 6.60 36.00 7.57
C LEU A 82 7.06 37.44 7.30
N VAL A 83 6.82 38.34 8.27
CA VAL A 83 7.66 39.52 8.46
C VAL A 83 8.01 39.64 9.94
N ASP A 84 9.27 39.33 10.23
CA ASP A 84 10.15 39.87 11.26
C ASP A 84 9.49 40.85 12.26
N LEU A 85 9.13 40.36 13.45
CA LEU A 85 9.15 41.16 14.68
C LEU A 85 9.44 40.25 15.88
N ALA A 86 10.71 40.25 16.31
CA ALA A 86 11.10 39.79 17.62
C ALA A 86 10.48 40.70 18.69
N ASN A 87 9.54 40.18 19.47
CA ASN A 87 9.16 40.69 20.79
C ASN A 87 8.67 39.53 21.67
N ASP A 88 9.12 39.54 22.92
CA ASP A 88 9.15 38.49 23.94
C ASP A 88 7.78 38.03 24.53
N ASP A 89 6.70 37.92 23.74
CA ASP A 89 5.44 37.30 24.20
C ASP A 89 4.88 36.37 23.10
N ALA A 90 5.28 35.10 23.13
CA ALA A 90 4.95 34.11 22.10
C ALA A 90 3.44 33.76 22.05
N PRO A 91 2.81 33.71 20.85
CA PRO A 91 1.42 33.26 20.67
C PRO A 91 1.26 31.73 20.89
N PRO A 92 0.04 31.22 21.18
CA PRO A 92 -0.17 29.82 21.55
C PRO A 92 0.20 28.88 20.41
N THR A 93 1.23 28.04 20.60
CA THR A 93 1.71 27.03 19.63
C THR A 93 0.83 25.78 19.59
N GLN A 94 -0.43 25.85 20.04
CA GLN A 94 -1.25 24.69 20.37
C GLN A 94 -2.71 24.94 19.99
N TRP A 95 -3.28 23.99 19.26
CA TRP A 95 -4.69 23.94 18.92
C TRP A 95 -5.47 23.34 20.08
N SER A 96 -6.69 23.83 20.35
CA SER A 96 -7.56 23.25 21.39
C SER A 96 -9.04 23.21 21.00
N SER A 97 -9.75 22.20 21.49
CA SER A 97 -11.19 22.02 21.28
C SER A 97 -11.85 21.28 22.46
N ARG A 98 -13.17 21.42 22.60
CA ARG A 98 -13.99 20.75 23.61
C ARG A 98 -15.07 19.90 22.94
N PHE A 99 -15.25 18.70 23.46
CA PHE A 99 -16.23 17.73 22.98
C PHE A 99 -17.13 17.28 24.13
N LEU A 100 -18.40 17.04 23.82
CA LEU A 100 -19.41 16.56 24.77
C LEU A 100 -19.87 15.15 24.39
N CYS A 101 -19.81 14.23 25.34
CA CYS A 101 -20.42 12.91 25.16
C CYS A 101 -21.95 13.01 25.21
N HIS A 102 -22.63 12.56 24.16
CA HIS A 102 -24.11 12.63 24.07
C HIS A 102 -24.84 11.58 24.92
N ILE A 103 -24.10 10.68 25.57
CA ILE A 103 -24.66 9.60 26.39
C ILE A 103 -24.55 9.93 27.89
N CYS A 104 -23.38 10.36 28.35
CA CYS A 104 -23.12 10.63 29.77
C CYS A 104 -22.82 12.10 30.10
N HIS A 105 -22.82 12.97 29.09
CA HIS A 105 -22.50 14.40 29.20
C HIS A 105 -21.10 14.71 29.75
N THR A 106 -20.20 13.73 29.82
CA THR A 106 -18.79 13.97 30.15
C THR A 106 -18.15 14.85 29.08
N TRP A 107 -17.35 15.82 29.53
CA TRP A 107 -16.59 16.71 28.68
C TRP A 107 -15.20 16.15 28.41
N LEU A 108 -14.75 16.28 27.17
CA LEU A 108 -13.40 15.96 26.74
C LEU A 108 -12.76 17.22 26.18
N TYR A 109 -11.71 17.69 26.84
CA TYR A 109 -10.85 18.76 26.37
C TYR A 109 -9.58 18.19 25.75
N ILE A 110 -9.24 18.65 24.55
CA ILE A 110 -8.13 18.10 23.78
C ILE A 110 -7.29 19.25 23.25
N THR A 111 -5.98 19.07 23.34
CA THR A 111 -5.00 19.99 22.80
C THR A 111 -4.02 19.24 21.90
N SER A 112 -3.70 19.78 20.72
CA SER A 112 -2.76 19.19 19.74
C SER A 112 -1.88 20.30 19.16
N SER A 113 -0.65 19.99 18.77
CA SER A 113 0.21 20.92 18.03
C SER A 113 0.08 20.80 16.50
N ALA A 114 -0.66 19.82 15.97
CA ALA A 114 -0.71 19.50 14.53
C ALA A 114 -2.14 19.24 13.99
N TYR A 115 -3.09 20.14 14.27
CA TYR A 115 -4.46 20.07 13.75
C TYR A 115 -4.52 19.92 12.22
N ARG A 116 -5.23 18.89 11.71
CA ARG A 116 -5.41 18.56 10.28
C ARG A 116 -4.14 18.31 9.45
N HIS A 117 -2.98 18.32 10.08
CA HIS A 117 -1.76 17.95 9.39
C HIS A 117 -1.62 16.43 9.40
N THR A 118 -1.03 15.86 8.36
CA THR A 118 -0.53 14.49 8.38
C THR A 118 0.93 14.49 8.83
N CYS A 119 1.43 13.34 9.29
CA CYS A 119 2.82 13.26 9.70
C CYS A 119 3.75 13.39 8.47
N PRO A 120 4.72 14.32 8.44
CA PRO A 120 5.70 14.42 7.35
C PRO A 120 6.67 13.23 7.27
N ALA A 121 6.87 12.51 8.38
CA ALA A 121 7.87 11.44 8.48
C ALA A 121 7.28 10.02 8.33
N HIS A 122 5.97 9.87 8.51
CA HIS A 122 5.31 8.57 8.60
C HIS A 122 3.97 8.58 7.84
N PRO A 123 3.44 7.42 7.43
CA PRO A 123 2.16 7.35 6.70
C PRO A 123 0.97 7.90 7.49
N THR A 124 1.03 7.81 8.82
CA THR A 124 0.14 8.48 9.77
C THR A 124 0.93 8.84 11.03
N HIS A 125 0.33 9.62 11.94
CA HIS A 125 0.95 9.90 13.23
C HIS A 125 1.17 8.62 14.03
N HIS A 126 2.28 8.57 14.77
CA HIS A 126 2.64 7.43 15.60
C HIS A 126 2.83 7.88 17.03
N TYR A 127 1.74 7.86 17.79
CA TYR A 127 1.64 8.50 19.10
C TYR A 127 2.12 7.56 20.20
N HIS A 128 3.21 7.93 20.86
CA HIS A 128 3.70 7.26 22.05
C HIS A 128 3.12 7.89 23.32
N PRO A 129 2.70 7.11 24.31
CA PRO A 129 2.32 7.65 25.61
C PRO A 129 3.54 8.32 26.26
N THR A 130 3.31 9.50 26.83
CA THR A 130 4.34 10.24 27.58
C THR A 130 4.24 9.93 29.07
N ALA A 131 5.19 10.45 29.87
CA ALA A 131 5.15 10.28 31.32
C ALA A 131 3.94 10.98 31.99
N ALA A 132 3.33 11.95 31.30
CA ALA A 132 2.10 12.59 31.75
C ALA A 132 0.89 11.72 31.37
N ALA A 133 0.00 11.49 32.33
CA ALA A 133 -1.23 10.74 32.10
C ALA A 133 -2.06 11.42 30.99
N GLN A 134 -2.59 10.63 30.05
CA GLN A 134 -3.41 11.11 28.93
C GLN A 134 -2.69 12.12 28.01
N ALA A 135 -1.36 12.04 27.91
CA ALA A 135 -0.58 12.82 26.96
C ALA A 135 0.27 11.90 26.07
N TYR A 136 0.29 12.22 24.77
CA TYR A 136 0.90 11.42 23.73
C TYR A 136 1.77 12.29 22.82
N GLN A 137 2.81 11.71 22.25
CA GLN A 137 3.75 12.41 21.38
C GLN A 137 4.07 11.58 20.13
N CYS A 138 3.94 12.18 18.96
CA CYS A 138 4.29 11.53 17.70
C CYS A 138 5.81 11.42 17.54
N CYS A 139 6.35 10.22 17.30
CA CYS A 139 7.79 10.04 17.13
C CYS A 139 8.36 10.71 15.86
N GLY A 140 7.54 10.86 14.82
CA GLY A 140 7.98 11.38 13.52
C GLY A 140 8.02 12.90 13.43
N CYS A 141 6.96 13.57 13.90
CA CYS A 141 6.80 15.03 13.79
C CYS A 141 6.82 15.78 15.12
N GLN A 142 6.93 15.05 16.24
CA GLN A 142 6.89 15.60 17.59
C GLN A 142 5.55 16.26 17.96
N ASP A 143 4.48 15.98 17.21
CA ASP A 143 3.14 16.45 17.58
C ASP A 143 2.75 15.95 18.98
N HIS A 144 2.33 16.86 19.84
CA HIS A 144 1.92 16.58 21.21
C HIS A 144 0.41 16.68 21.37
N VAL A 145 -0.22 15.58 21.76
CA VAL A 145 -1.65 15.49 22.02
C VAL A 145 -1.87 15.26 23.51
N GLN A 146 -2.66 16.11 24.14
CA GLN A 146 -3.01 15.99 25.56
C GLN A 146 -4.52 16.07 25.73
N LEU A 147 -5.04 15.23 26.63
CA LEU A 147 -6.47 15.07 26.88
C LEU A 147 -6.81 15.28 28.35
N HIS A 148 -7.97 15.86 28.59
CA HIS A 148 -8.52 16.10 29.92
C HIS A 148 -10.01 15.81 29.94
N TYR A 149 -10.42 14.84 30.77
CA TYR A 149 -11.83 14.55 31.01
C TYR A 149 -12.35 15.42 32.17
N HIS A 150 -13.56 15.94 32.01
CA HIS A 150 -14.27 16.71 33.02
C HIS A 150 -15.69 16.17 33.20
N ASP A 151 -16.13 16.08 34.44
CA ASP A 151 -17.50 15.70 34.76
C ASP A 151 -18.52 16.72 34.20
N PRO A 152 -19.76 16.29 33.92
CA PRO A 152 -20.83 17.20 33.52
C PRO A 152 -21.04 18.33 34.55
N ILE A 153 -21.26 19.55 34.08
CA ILE A 153 -21.57 20.70 34.94
C ILE A 153 -22.96 20.52 35.56
N ILE A 154 -23.93 20.07 34.76
CA ILE A 154 -25.24 19.64 35.24
C ILE A 154 -25.12 18.18 35.67
N SER A 155 -25.07 17.95 36.98
CA SER A 155 -25.09 16.60 37.54
C SER A 155 -26.31 15.79 37.05
N ALA A 156 -26.09 14.52 36.70
CA ALA A 156 -27.14 13.60 36.31
C ALA A 156 -28.30 13.52 37.33
N ASN A 157 -28.01 13.68 38.62
CA ASN A 157 -29.01 13.69 39.69
C ASN A 157 -30.02 14.84 39.52
N ILE A 158 -29.58 16.01 39.06
CA ILE A 158 -30.47 17.17 38.84
C ILE A 158 -31.46 16.88 37.70
N LEU A 159 -31.00 16.23 36.63
CA LEU A 159 -31.85 15.85 35.49
C LEU A 159 -32.81 14.71 35.87
N LEU A 160 -32.33 13.73 36.64
CA LEU A 160 -33.14 12.66 37.22
C LEU A 160 -34.28 13.23 38.08
N ASP A 161 -33.95 14.09 39.03
CA ASP A 161 -34.92 14.71 39.92
C ASP A 161 -35.93 15.56 39.13
N LEU A 162 -35.47 16.29 38.10
CA LEU A 162 -36.34 17.07 37.21
C LEU A 162 -37.31 16.17 36.43
N SER A 163 -36.85 15.01 35.96
CA SER A 163 -37.68 14.02 35.26
C SER A 163 -38.64 13.26 36.18
N SER A 164 -38.32 13.17 37.48
CA SER A 164 -39.19 12.53 38.47
C SER A 164 -40.38 13.42 38.87
N THR A 165 -40.20 14.74 38.78
CA THR A 165 -41.20 15.74 39.21
C THR A 165 -42.08 16.24 38.07
N ARG A 166 -41.69 16.05 36.81
CA ARG A 166 -42.34 16.64 35.63
C ARG A 166 -42.35 15.66 34.45
N SER A 167 -43.36 15.77 33.57
CA SER A 167 -43.37 15.01 32.33
C SER A 167 -42.29 15.51 31.36
N LEU A 168 -41.77 14.61 30.52
CA LEU A 168 -40.72 14.93 29.53
C LEU A 168 -41.19 15.98 28.52
N ILE A 169 -42.34 15.70 27.89
CA ILE A 169 -42.98 16.53 26.88
C ILE A 169 -44.45 16.75 27.23
N ARG A 170 -45.07 17.72 26.57
CA ARG A 170 -46.50 17.96 26.70
C ARG A 170 -47.27 17.00 25.80
N THR A 171 -48.23 16.27 26.37
CA THR A 171 -49.07 15.34 25.60
C THR A 171 -50.35 16.01 25.11
N TYR A 172 -51.01 15.39 24.12
CA TYR A 172 -52.31 15.85 23.63
C TYR A 172 -53.38 15.88 24.75
N LEU A 173 -53.35 14.92 25.67
CA LEU A 173 -54.22 14.87 26.84
C LEU A 173 -54.01 16.08 27.77
N ASP A 174 -52.75 16.49 27.99
CA ASP A 174 -52.42 17.66 28.83
C ASP A 174 -52.96 18.98 28.25
N THR A 175 -53.19 19.03 26.93
CA THR A 175 -53.68 20.23 26.25
C THR A 175 -55.20 20.37 26.38
N THR A 176 -55.92 19.25 26.51
CA THR A 176 -57.40 19.22 26.58
C THR A 176 -57.96 19.42 27.99
N GLN A 177 -57.18 19.18 29.04
CA GLN A 177 -57.64 19.19 30.44
C GLN A 177 -57.40 20.51 31.20
N GLN A 178 -56.98 21.61 30.55
CA GLN A 178 -56.55 22.85 31.25
C GLN A 178 -55.45 22.64 32.32
N THR A 179 -54.72 21.51 32.27
CA THR A 179 -53.47 21.28 33.02
C THR A 179 -52.28 22.10 32.47
N ALA A 180 -52.57 23.08 31.60
CA ALA A 180 -51.62 23.84 30.80
C ALA A 180 -50.56 24.61 31.61
N LEU A 181 -50.74 24.76 32.93
CA LEU A 181 -49.88 25.56 33.81
C LEU A 181 -48.68 24.80 34.42
N ARG A 182 -48.47 23.52 34.09
CA ARG A 182 -47.34 22.75 34.65
C ARG A 182 -46.12 22.73 33.71
N PRO A 183 -44.90 22.99 34.23
CA PRO A 183 -43.68 22.90 33.45
C PRO A 183 -43.38 21.45 33.08
N THR A 184 -42.89 21.24 31.86
CA THR A 184 -42.31 19.96 31.42
C THR A 184 -40.79 20.06 31.46
N VAL A 185 -40.09 18.92 31.42
CA VAL A 185 -38.62 18.90 31.30
C VAL A 185 -38.22 19.69 30.05
N HIS A 186 -38.81 19.39 28.90
CA HIS A 186 -38.56 20.10 27.64
C HIS A 186 -38.79 21.62 27.74
N SER A 187 -39.93 22.08 28.30
CA SER A 187 -40.20 23.52 28.42
C SER A 187 -39.20 24.22 29.34
N THR A 188 -38.73 23.51 30.36
CA THR A 188 -37.75 24.02 31.33
C THR A 188 -36.41 24.22 30.65
N LEU A 189 -35.86 23.18 30.03
CA LEU A 189 -34.53 23.22 29.38
C LEU A 189 -34.49 24.26 28.24
N VAL A 190 -35.50 24.33 27.38
CA VAL A 190 -35.58 25.34 26.30
C VAL A 190 -35.61 26.77 26.86
N THR A 191 -36.29 26.99 27.98
CA THR A 191 -36.36 28.33 28.59
C THR A 191 -35.05 28.69 29.28
N LEU A 192 -34.35 27.73 29.89
CA LEU A 192 -33.02 27.92 30.44
C LEU A 192 -31.99 28.22 29.35
N GLN A 193 -32.03 27.52 28.21
CA GLN A 193 -31.19 27.85 27.04
C GLN A 193 -31.38 29.31 26.61
N LYS A 194 -32.63 29.80 26.57
CA LYS A 194 -32.92 31.20 26.26
C LYS A 194 -32.31 32.16 27.27
N TYR A 195 -32.39 31.86 28.57
CA TYR A 195 -31.75 32.69 29.59
C TYR A 195 -30.23 32.71 29.44
N ILE A 196 -29.61 31.58 29.12
CA ILE A 196 -28.17 31.51 28.85
C ILE A 196 -27.82 32.33 27.60
N SER A 197 -28.59 32.23 26.51
CA SER A 197 -28.37 33.05 25.31
C SER A 197 -28.51 34.55 25.59
N ASP A 198 -29.52 34.96 26.36
CA ASP A 198 -29.66 36.35 26.81
C ASP A 198 -28.43 36.78 27.63
N LEU A 199 -27.89 35.92 28.50
CA LEU A 199 -26.67 36.22 29.25
C LEU A 199 -25.43 36.34 28.33
N LEU A 200 -25.26 35.47 27.35
CA LEU A 200 -24.15 35.52 26.38
C LEU A 200 -24.22 36.79 25.51
N GLU A 201 -25.43 37.28 25.19
CA GLU A 201 -25.66 38.53 24.47
C GLU A 201 -25.59 39.80 25.36
N ASN A 202 -25.08 39.68 26.59
CA ASN A 202 -25.01 40.77 27.58
C ASN A 202 -26.38 41.36 27.99
N LYS A 203 -27.49 40.66 27.76
CA LYS A 203 -28.84 41.04 28.21
C LYS A 203 -29.08 40.54 29.64
N ARG A 204 -28.80 41.37 30.64
CA ARG A 204 -29.04 41.06 32.06
C ARG A 204 -30.45 41.49 32.46
N ARG A 205 -31.33 40.53 32.78
CA ARG A 205 -32.70 40.80 33.26
C ARG A 205 -33.01 39.94 34.48
N ASN A 206 -33.60 40.56 35.51
CA ASN A 206 -34.09 39.82 36.67
C ASN A 206 -35.36 39.06 36.31
N ILE A 207 -35.49 37.83 36.79
CA ILE A 207 -36.63 36.97 36.51
C ILE A 207 -37.59 37.01 37.71
N ASN A 208 -38.82 37.43 37.45
CA ASN A 208 -39.87 37.44 38.47
C ASN A 208 -40.46 36.02 38.64
N THR A 209 -40.33 35.44 39.84
CA THR A 209 -40.85 34.10 40.14
C THR A 209 -42.37 34.00 40.07
N GLN A 210 -43.08 35.13 40.18
CA GLN A 210 -44.54 35.21 40.08
C GLN A 210 -45.04 35.43 38.64
N ASN A 211 -44.14 35.52 37.65
CA ASN A 211 -44.54 35.68 36.26
C ASN A 211 -45.28 34.41 35.77
N PRO A 212 -46.50 34.52 35.21
CA PRO A 212 -47.24 33.36 34.68
C PRO A 212 -46.43 32.51 33.69
N HIS A 213 -45.62 33.14 32.83
CA HIS A 213 -44.75 32.40 31.90
C HIS A 213 -43.59 31.68 32.57
N PHE A 214 -43.05 32.24 33.66
CA PHE A 214 -42.03 31.55 34.45
C PHE A 214 -42.62 30.32 35.12
N ILE A 215 -43.78 30.47 35.75
CA ILE A 215 -44.49 29.37 36.43
C ILE A 215 -44.86 28.26 35.44
N GLU A 216 -45.38 28.63 34.27
CA GLU A 216 -45.83 27.69 33.24
C GLU A 216 -44.68 26.89 32.62
N ARG A 217 -43.52 27.54 32.37
CA ARG A 217 -42.42 26.94 31.60
C ARG A 217 -41.30 26.36 32.45
N ILE A 218 -41.00 26.98 33.58
CA ILE A 218 -39.91 26.59 34.48
C ILE A 218 -40.46 26.19 35.85
N GLY A 219 -41.40 26.93 36.46
CA GLY A 219 -41.86 26.66 37.82
C GLY A 219 -40.81 26.90 38.90
N LEU A 220 -41.25 27.16 40.13
CA LEU A 220 -40.37 27.35 41.28
C LEU A 220 -40.33 26.08 42.14
N ASP A 221 -39.20 25.39 42.14
CA ASP A 221 -38.87 24.31 43.07
C ASP A 221 -37.37 24.31 43.38
N ASP A 222 -36.94 23.40 44.25
CA ASP A 222 -35.54 23.31 44.69
C ASP A 222 -34.61 22.95 43.51
N ILE A 223 -35.10 22.20 42.53
CA ILE A 223 -34.33 21.74 41.36
C ILE A 223 -34.10 22.90 40.39
N THR A 224 -35.14 23.69 40.07
CA THR A 224 -34.99 24.87 39.21
C THR A 224 -34.20 25.98 39.86
N THR A 225 -34.29 26.10 41.20
CA THR A 225 -33.43 27.01 41.96
C THR A 225 -31.96 26.60 41.85
N GLN A 226 -31.64 25.30 41.94
CA GLN A 226 -30.29 24.79 41.73
C GLN A 226 -29.78 25.05 40.30
N LEU A 227 -30.60 24.77 39.27
CA LEU A 227 -30.24 25.02 37.87
C LEU A 227 -29.99 26.50 37.57
N LEU A 228 -30.85 27.39 38.07
CA LEU A 228 -30.65 28.84 37.90
C LEU A 228 -29.44 29.36 38.68
N THR A 229 -29.16 28.79 39.86
CA THR A 229 -27.95 29.10 40.62
C THR A 229 -26.68 28.67 39.88
N LEU A 230 -26.71 27.50 39.22
CA LEU A 230 -25.62 26.97 38.40
C LEU A 230 -25.32 27.89 37.19
N ILE A 231 -26.35 28.51 36.61
CA ILE A 231 -26.24 29.53 35.54
C ILE A 231 -25.76 30.89 36.08
N GLY A 232 -25.73 31.08 37.41
CA GLY A 232 -25.24 32.29 38.08
C GLY A 232 -26.33 33.25 38.57
N PHE A 233 -27.61 32.88 38.51
CA PHE A 233 -28.68 33.68 39.11
C PHE A 233 -28.73 33.49 40.64
N SER A 234 -29.12 34.52 41.38
CA SER A 234 -29.34 34.43 42.83
C SER A 234 -30.77 34.79 43.22
N LEU A 235 -31.42 33.97 44.04
CA LEU A 235 -32.79 34.22 44.48
C LEU A 235 -32.81 35.24 45.63
N GLN A 236 -33.43 36.40 45.41
CA GLN A 236 -33.59 37.48 46.39
C GLN A 236 -35.00 38.07 46.29
N ASP A 237 -35.73 38.16 47.41
CA ASP A 237 -37.06 38.80 47.51
C ASP A 237 -38.07 38.39 46.42
N GLY A 238 -38.07 37.10 46.02
CA GLY A 238 -38.97 36.58 45.00
C GLY A 238 -38.55 36.86 43.55
N PHE A 239 -37.33 37.35 43.33
CA PHE A 239 -36.72 37.53 42.02
C PHE A 239 -35.41 36.73 41.92
N PHE A 240 -35.17 36.10 40.77
CA PHE A 240 -33.84 35.65 40.41
C PHE A 240 -33.06 36.83 39.81
N ILE A 241 -32.08 37.30 40.54
CA ILE A 241 -31.20 38.40 40.15
C ILE A 241 -30.15 37.86 39.17
N ALA A 242 -30.01 38.54 38.03
CA ALA A 242 -29.03 38.16 37.02
C ALA A 242 -27.58 38.29 37.54
N PRO A 243 -26.64 37.45 37.09
CA PRO A 243 -25.24 37.55 37.46
C PRO A 243 -24.63 38.91 37.06
N GLY A 244 -23.53 39.28 37.73
CA GLY A 244 -22.80 40.52 37.48
C GLY A 244 -22.21 40.64 36.06
N PRO A 245 -21.46 41.72 35.76
CA PRO A 245 -20.90 41.95 34.43
C PRO A 245 -19.81 40.94 34.06
N VAL A 246 -19.12 40.37 35.05
CA VAL A 246 -18.12 39.31 34.85
C VAL A 246 -18.86 37.98 35.02
N VAL A 247 -19.11 37.31 33.90
CA VAL A 247 -19.70 35.96 33.86
C VAL A 247 -18.73 35.04 33.14
N ASP A 248 -18.61 33.81 33.62
CA ASP A 248 -17.86 32.78 32.94
C ASP A 248 -18.64 32.32 31.70
N ASN A 249 -18.32 32.93 30.55
CA ASN A 249 -18.96 32.61 29.29
C ASN A 249 -18.67 31.16 28.87
N ASP A 250 -17.50 30.61 29.20
CA ASP A 250 -17.15 29.22 28.89
C ASP A 250 -18.07 28.26 29.64
N GLN A 251 -18.28 28.50 30.94
CA GLN A 251 -19.22 27.73 31.75
C GLN A 251 -20.65 27.82 31.19
N LEU A 252 -21.10 29.01 30.78
CA LEU A 252 -22.42 29.20 30.18
C LEU A 252 -22.57 28.45 28.85
N TYR A 253 -21.57 28.48 27.98
CA TYR A 253 -21.56 27.71 26.74
C TYR A 253 -21.62 26.21 27.03
N MET A 254 -20.82 25.70 27.97
CA MET A 254 -20.85 24.28 28.36
C MET A 254 -22.23 23.87 28.89
N ILE A 255 -22.82 24.63 29.82
CA ILE A 255 -24.18 24.35 30.33
C ILE A 255 -25.19 24.34 29.17
N ARG A 256 -25.10 25.28 28.23
CA ARG A 256 -26.01 25.34 27.07
C ARG A 256 -25.92 24.08 26.21
N GLU A 257 -24.73 23.56 25.94
CA GLU A 257 -24.52 22.35 25.14
C GLU A 257 -25.02 21.09 25.87
N GLU A 258 -24.83 20.97 27.19
CA GLU A 258 -25.40 19.87 27.99
C GLU A 258 -26.94 19.87 27.97
N LEU A 259 -27.55 21.07 28.04
CA LEU A 259 -29.00 21.21 27.88
C LEU A 259 -29.46 20.80 26.47
N THR A 260 -28.67 21.12 25.43
CA THR A 260 -28.94 20.71 24.05
C THR A 260 -28.89 19.19 23.91
N ALA A 261 -27.86 18.53 24.45
CA ALA A 261 -27.73 17.07 24.44
C ALA A 261 -28.94 16.41 25.12
N SER A 262 -29.33 16.90 26.29
CA SER A 262 -30.53 16.45 27.02
C SER A 262 -31.82 16.61 26.21
N LEU A 263 -31.98 17.72 25.47
CA LEU A 263 -33.13 17.97 24.62
C LEU A 263 -33.19 17.03 23.41
N LEU A 264 -32.03 16.73 22.81
CA LEU A 264 -31.92 15.76 21.72
C LEU A 264 -32.29 14.34 22.17
N GLU A 265 -31.88 13.95 23.37
CA GLU A 265 -32.26 12.67 23.96
C GLU A 265 -33.78 12.57 24.20
N ILE A 266 -34.39 13.64 24.70
CA ILE A 266 -35.85 13.72 24.87
C ILE A 266 -36.56 13.61 23.51
N ALA A 267 -36.06 14.29 22.47
CA ALA A 267 -36.62 14.21 21.13
C ALA A 267 -36.53 12.78 20.55
N SER A 268 -35.39 12.12 20.70
CA SER A 268 -35.15 10.75 20.26
C SER A 268 -36.06 9.73 20.97
N SER A 269 -36.21 9.86 22.29
CA SER A 269 -37.03 8.95 23.11
C SER A 269 -38.55 9.13 22.93
N THR A 270 -38.99 10.32 22.52
CA THR A 270 -40.43 10.65 22.37
C THR A 270 -40.94 10.60 20.94
N GLY A 271 -40.06 10.47 19.94
CA GLY A 271 -40.42 10.35 18.52
C GLY A 271 -41.08 11.60 17.93
N GLN A 272 -40.97 12.77 18.58
CA GLN A 272 -41.51 14.03 18.09
C GLN A 272 -40.47 14.78 17.25
N SER A 273 -40.90 15.28 16.07
CA SER A 273 -40.09 16.18 15.25
C SER A 273 -39.99 17.55 15.91
N MET A 274 -38.77 18.01 16.16
CA MET A 274 -38.45 19.26 16.84
C MET A 274 -38.68 20.47 15.92
N ALA A 275 -39.94 20.78 15.62
CA ALA A 275 -40.32 22.04 14.98
C ALA A 275 -40.21 23.18 16.02
N GLY A 276 -39.01 23.72 16.21
CA GLY A 276 -38.77 24.85 17.11
C GLY A 276 -37.33 25.02 17.64
N THR A 277 -36.43 24.06 17.41
CA THR A 277 -34.99 24.20 17.69
C THR A 277 -34.19 24.73 16.49
N ALA A 278 -34.88 25.14 15.43
CA ALA A 278 -34.29 25.53 14.15
C ALA A 278 -33.97 27.03 14.01
N GLU A 279 -34.07 27.82 15.08
CA GLU A 279 -33.61 29.21 15.08
C GLU A 279 -32.45 29.38 16.07
N ALA A 280 -31.24 29.46 15.50
CA ALA A 280 -29.93 29.89 16.05
C ALA A 280 -28.85 28.79 16.17
N ASP A 281 -28.07 28.63 15.10
CA ASP A 281 -26.62 28.40 15.08
C ASP A 281 -26.02 27.23 15.88
N CYS A 282 -26.60 26.04 15.78
CA CYS A 282 -25.83 24.82 16.06
C CYS A 282 -26.33 23.70 15.13
N PRO A 283 -25.76 23.54 13.92
CA PRO A 283 -25.90 22.28 13.21
C PRO A 283 -25.55 21.15 14.18
N ILE A 284 -26.19 20.00 14.12
CA ILE A 284 -25.55 18.81 14.70
C ILE A 284 -24.21 18.71 13.97
N ALA A 285 -23.10 18.86 14.71
CA ALA A 285 -21.75 19.04 14.19
C ALA A 285 -21.50 18.38 12.83
N ASP A 286 -21.21 19.21 11.82
CA ASP A 286 -20.46 18.81 10.64
C ASP A 286 -19.17 18.13 11.12
N PRO A 287 -18.69 17.08 10.43
CA PRO A 287 -17.77 16.10 10.96
C PRO A 287 -16.34 16.63 10.98
N VAL A 288 -16.03 17.60 11.85
CA VAL A 288 -14.68 17.65 12.43
C VAL A 288 -14.64 16.53 13.46
N VAL A 289 -14.50 15.31 12.94
CA VAL A 289 -14.34 14.12 13.75
C VAL A 289 -13.08 14.33 14.57
N LEU A 290 -13.09 13.91 15.84
CA LEU A 290 -11.90 13.91 16.69
C LEU A 290 -10.62 13.40 15.97
N ASN A 291 -10.80 12.52 14.98
CA ASN A 291 -9.79 12.11 14.01
C ASN A 291 -9.02 13.25 13.31
N ASP A 292 -9.67 14.35 12.88
CA ASP A 292 -9.02 15.53 12.29
C ASP A 292 -8.04 16.18 13.27
N PHE A 293 -8.40 16.17 14.55
CA PHE A 293 -7.59 16.74 15.63
C PHE A 293 -6.37 15.88 15.97
N LEU A 294 -6.47 14.58 15.69
CA LEU A 294 -5.37 13.64 15.82
C LEU A 294 -4.53 13.52 14.53
N GLY A 295 -4.92 14.22 13.45
CA GLY A 295 -4.26 14.13 12.14
C GLY A 295 -4.41 12.76 11.49
N CYS A 296 -5.60 12.15 11.62
CA CYS A 296 -5.95 10.85 11.05
C CYS A 296 -5.94 10.89 9.52
N HIS A 297 -5.35 9.86 8.91
CA HIS A 297 -5.36 9.72 7.45
C HIS A 297 -6.40 8.68 7.02
N ASP A 298 -7.61 9.14 6.70
CA ASP A 298 -8.78 8.27 6.48
C ASP A 298 -8.59 7.18 5.42
N ALA A 299 -7.87 7.45 4.34
CA ALA A 299 -7.61 6.45 3.29
C ALA A 299 -6.82 5.23 3.80
N MET A 300 -5.99 5.42 4.84
CA MET A 300 -5.15 4.37 5.42
C MET A 300 -5.75 3.79 6.70
N GLU A 301 -6.43 4.60 7.51
CA GLU A 301 -6.94 4.18 8.83
C GLU A 301 -8.38 3.63 8.77
N HIS A 302 -9.15 4.01 7.74
CA HIS A 302 -10.55 3.61 7.53
C HIS A 302 -10.77 2.92 6.18
N GLY A 303 -10.03 1.83 5.93
CA GLY A 303 -10.18 1.00 4.74
C GLY A 303 -11.53 0.26 4.66
N ASN A 304 -11.88 -0.17 3.45
CA ASN A 304 -13.09 -0.96 3.16
C ASN A 304 -12.97 -2.37 3.77
N THR A 305 -13.29 -2.56 5.06
CA THR A 305 -13.32 -3.90 5.66
C THR A 305 -14.51 -4.07 6.60
N THR A 306 -15.17 -5.23 6.52
CA THR A 306 -16.23 -5.65 7.44
C THR A 306 -15.69 -5.90 8.84
N GLN A 307 -16.27 -5.25 9.84
CA GLN A 307 -15.93 -5.41 11.26
C GLN A 307 -16.04 -6.88 11.70
N SER A 308 -14.97 -7.39 12.32
CA SER A 308 -14.93 -8.71 12.97
C SER A 308 -14.32 -8.54 14.36
N ASN A 309 -15.11 -8.76 15.41
CA ASN A 309 -14.71 -8.55 16.81
C ASN A 309 -13.45 -9.33 17.24
N LYS A 310 -13.02 -10.36 16.48
CA LYS A 310 -11.78 -11.10 16.75
C LYS A 310 -10.52 -10.43 16.21
N ALA A 311 -10.64 -9.54 15.22
CA ALA A 311 -9.51 -8.79 14.69
C ALA A 311 -9.06 -7.70 15.67
N ASP A 312 -10.00 -7.15 16.45
CA ASP A 312 -9.78 -6.05 17.39
C ASP A 312 -8.66 -6.34 18.41
N ASP A 313 -8.64 -7.56 18.95
CA ASP A 313 -7.64 -7.97 19.95
C ASP A 313 -6.21 -7.90 19.36
N TYR A 314 -6.00 -8.42 18.15
CA TYR A 314 -4.69 -8.45 17.49
C TYR A 314 -4.28 -7.10 16.91
N CYS A 315 -5.24 -6.35 16.35
CA CYS A 315 -5.00 -4.99 15.89
C CYS A 315 -4.56 -4.07 17.04
N SER A 316 -5.15 -4.24 18.23
CA SER A 316 -4.76 -3.50 19.44
C SER A 316 -3.30 -3.75 19.83
N ILE A 317 -2.77 -4.96 19.63
CA ILE A 317 -1.37 -5.30 19.90
C ILE A 317 -0.42 -4.46 19.02
N LEU A 318 -0.78 -4.24 17.76
CA LEU A 318 0.00 -3.42 16.83
C LEU A 318 -0.30 -1.91 16.95
N GLY A 319 -1.27 -1.52 17.77
CA GLY A 319 -1.66 -0.13 17.97
C GLY A 319 -2.46 0.47 16.80
N ILE A 320 -3.23 -0.37 16.11
CA ILE A 320 -4.06 -0.03 14.94
C ILE A 320 -5.51 -0.47 15.16
N THR A 321 -6.41 -0.03 14.27
CA THR A 321 -7.81 -0.48 14.24
C THR A 321 -8.02 -1.60 13.21
N PRO A 322 -9.11 -2.39 13.31
CA PRO A 322 -9.47 -3.40 12.30
C PRO A 322 -9.71 -2.83 10.89
N THR A 323 -10.01 -1.53 10.81
CA THR A 323 -10.23 -0.81 9.55
C THR A 323 -8.92 -0.36 8.89
N ALA A 324 -7.77 -0.48 9.55
CA ALA A 324 -6.48 -0.11 8.97
C ALA A 324 -6.19 -0.85 7.66
N SER A 325 -5.63 -0.16 6.66
CA SER A 325 -5.22 -0.75 5.39
C SER A 325 -4.08 -1.76 5.57
N ASP A 326 -3.91 -2.68 4.60
CA ASP A 326 -2.86 -3.70 4.67
C ASP A 326 -1.46 -3.08 4.73
N ASP A 327 -1.23 -1.97 4.01
CA ASP A 327 0.03 -1.22 4.06
C ASP A 327 0.28 -0.60 5.44
N LEU A 328 -0.77 -0.08 6.09
CA LEU A 328 -0.66 0.47 7.43
C LEU A 328 -0.37 -0.62 8.47
N ILE A 329 -1.00 -1.80 8.33
CA ILE A 329 -0.75 -2.96 9.19
C ILE A 329 0.73 -3.38 9.08
N VAL A 330 1.26 -3.52 7.86
CA VAL A 330 2.69 -3.87 7.65
C VAL A 330 3.60 -2.80 8.24
N TRP A 331 3.30 -1.53 8.00
CA TRP A 331 4.09 -0.43 8.54
C TRP A 331 4.10 -0.43 10.08
N ALA A 332 2.94 -0.61 10.71
CA ALA A 332 2.81 -0.66 12.18
C ALA A 332 3.58 -1.84 12.77
N TYR A 333 3.47 -3.04 12.17
CA TYR A 333 4.28 -4.19 12.53
C TYR A 333 5.78 -3.86 12.50
N ARG A 334 6.27 -3.28 11.40
CA ARG A 334 7.69 -2.91 11.26
C ARG A 334 8.13 -1.89 12.31
N GLN A 335 7.31 -0.90 12.65
CA GLN A 335 7.63 0.04 13.73
C GLN A 335 7.74 -0.66 15.09
N LYS A 336 6.80 -1.56 15.42
CA LYS A 336 6.87 -2.34 16.67
C LYS A 336 8.14 -3.18 16.77
N VAL A 337 8.58 -3.77 15.66
CA VAL A 337 9.83 -4.54 15.60
C VAL A 337 11.05 -3.64 15.82
N LEU A 338 11.05 -2.43 15.25
CA LEU A 338 12.14 -1.46 15.43
C LEU A 338 12.22 -0.94 16.87
N GLU A 339 11.08 -0.65 17.49
CA GLU A 339 11.01 -0.10 18.85
C GLU A 339 11.28 -1.16 19.92
N HIS A 340 10.76 -2.36 19.71
CA HIS A 340 10.81 -3.45 20.67
C HIS A 340 11.24 -4.76 19.99
N PRO A 341 12.52 -4.86 19.55
CA PRO A 341 13.03 -6.04 18.87
C PRO A 341 12.97 -7.32 19.73
N GLY A 342 12.99 -7.17 21.07
CA GLY A 342 12.85 -8.29 22.01
C GLY A 342 11.49 -8.98 22.01
N GLN A 343 10.45 -8.35 21.43
CA GLN A 343 9.08 -8.88 21.38
C GLN A 343 8.65 -9.32 19.97
N LEU A 344 9.60 -9.47 19.05
CA LEU A 344 9.36 -9.82 17.64
C LEU A 344 8.35 -10.96 17.43
N HIS A 345 8.45 -12.02 18.23
CA HIS A 345 7.55 -13.18 18.11
C HIS A 345 6.08 -12.81 18.35
N ALA A 346 5.79 -11.95 19.33
CA ALA A 346 4.43 -11.51 19.63
C ALA A 346 3.87 -10.62 18.51
N TRP A 347 4.70 -9.74 17.94
CA TRP A 347 4.32 -8.90 16.81
C TRP A 347 4.05 -9.74 15.55
N LEU A 348 4.88 -10.75 15.30
CA LEU A 348 4.73 -11.65 14.16
C LEU A 348 3.50 -12.55 14.32
N ASP A 349 3.21 -13.02 15.53
CA ASP A 349 1.97 -13.76 15.84
C ASP A 349 0.72 -12.90 15.57
N ALA A 350 0.72 -11.64 16.02
CA ALA A 350 -0.38 -10.70 15.75
C ALA A 350 -0.54 -10.43 14.25
N LEU A 351 0.55 -10.22 13.51
CA LEU A 351 0.51 -10.06 12.06
C LEU A 351 -0.05 -11.31 11.37
N ASN A 352 0.37 -12.51 11.81
CA ASN A 352 -0.12 -13.77 11.26
C ASN A 352 -1.64 -13.93 11.47
N ASP A 353 -2.14 -13.55 12.65
CA ASP A 353 -3.57 -13.59 12.96
C ASP A 353 -4.39 -12.58 12.17
N ILE A 354 -3.92 -11.34 12.07
CA ILE A 354 -4.57 -10.33 11.24
C ILE A 354 -4.61 -10.81 9.79
N THR A 355 -3.53 -11.39 9.28
CA THR A 355 -3.46 -11.93 7.92
C THR A 355 -4.42 -13.10 7.71
N ALA A 356 -4.55 -13.99 8.70
CA ALA A 356 -5.49 -15.12 8.63
C ALA A 356 -6.96 -14.67 8.58
N ILE A 357 -7.28 -13.53 9.19
CA ILE A 357 -8.64 -12.96 9.19
C ILE A 357 -8.91 -12.13 7.93
N LYS A 358 -7.98 -11.25 7.55
CA LYS A 358 -8.15 -10.31 6.41
C LYS A 358 -7.84 -10.94 5.04
N GLY A 359 -6.87 -11.85 4.96
CA GLY A 359 -6.51 -12.54 3.72
C GLY A 359 -5.76 -11.70 2.67
N GLY A 360 -5.19 -10.55 3.02
CA GLY A 360 -4.52 -9.62 2.10
C GLY A 360 -3.19 -10.11 1.53
N GLU A 361 -2.95 -9.87 0.23
CA GLU A 361 -1.71 -10.29 -0.47
C GLU A 361 -0.46 -9.59 0.12
N THR A 362 -0.55 -8.29 0.40
CA THR A 362 0.55 -7.52 1.02
C THR A 362 0.95 -8.10 2.38
N LEU A 363 -0.03 -8.53 3.19
CA LEU A 363 0.22 -9.14 4.50
C LEU A 363 0.86 -10.52 4.38
N GLN A 364 0.38 -11.33 3.43
CA GLN A 364 0.96 -12.64 3.13
C GLN A 364 2.40 -12.53 2.63
N MET A 365 2.69 -11.54 1.78
CA MET A 365 4.03 -11.23 1.31
C MET A 365 4.95 -10.86 2.48
N GLU A 366 4.51 -10.00 3.39
CA GLU A 366 5.31 -9.61 4.56
C GLU A 366 5.62 -10.82 5.44
N LEU A 367 4.65 -11.68 5.73
CA LEU A 367 4.89 -12.92 6.48
C LEU A 367 5.88 -13.85 5.77
N ALA A 368 5.80 -13.95 4.44
CA ALA A 368 6.75 -14.74 3.66
C ALA A 368 8.18 -14.16 3.74
N ILE A 369 8.31 -12.83 3.70
CA ILE A 369 9.58 -12.12 3.89
C ILE A 369 10.14 -12.41 5.29
N GLU A 370 9.35 -12.26 6.34
CA GLU A 370 9.81 -12.49 7.72
C GLU A 370 10.21 -13.95 7.95
N ARG A 371 9.46 -14.90 7.40
CA ARG A 371 9.83 -16.33 7.40
C ARG A 371 11.14 -16.58 6.66
N SER A 372 11.38 -15.91 5.53
CA SER A 372 12.64 -16.03 4.78
C SER A 372 13.86 -15.48 5.54
N LYS A 373 13.64 -14.51 6.45
CA LYS A 373 14.65 -14.00 7.38
C LYS A 373 14.92 -14.95 8.55
N GLY A 374 14.18 -16.07 8.63
CA GLY A 374 14.30 -17.05 9.71
C GLY A 374 13.55 -16.65 10.98
N PHE A 375 12.59 -15.73 10.90
CA PHE A 375 11.71 -15.43 12.01
C PHE A 375 10.50 -16.37 11.97
N ILE A 376 10.33 -17.13 13.05
CA ILE A 376 9.33 -18.18 13.16
C ILE A 376 8.31 -17.74 14.21
N SER A 377 7.03 -17.69 13.84
CA SER A 377 5.93 -17.39 14.76
C SER A 377 5.66 -18.59 15.69
N THR A 378 5.06 -18.38 16.87
CA THR A 378 4.73 -19.50 17.77
C THR A 378 3.74 -20.47 17.11
N LYS A 379 2.90 -19.97 16.20
CA LYS A 379 1.98 -20.78 15.41
C LYS A 379 2.67 -21.60 14.33
N ASP A 380 3.75 -21.10 13.73
CA ASP A 380 4.54 -21.89 12.78
C ASP A 380 5.14 -23.11 13.47
N VAL A 381 5.56 -22.96 14.72
CA VAL A 381 6.01 -24.06 15.58
C VAL A 381 4.86 -25.04 15.84
N ASP A 382 3.67 -24.56 16.19
CA ASP A 382 2.51 -25.41 16.46
C ASP A 382 2.07 -26.22 15.22
N MET A 383 2.03 -25.57 14.06
CA MET A 383 1.75 -26.23 12.78
C MET A 383 2.83 -27.26 12.44
N ALA A 384 4.09 -27.00 12.78
CA ALA A 384 5.16 -27.97 12.57
C ALA A 384 4.99 -29.22 13.45
N TYR A 385 4.62 -29.07 14.73
CA TYR A 385 4.29 -30.22 15.59
C TYR A 385 3.07 -30.98 15.09
N GLN A 386 2.01 -30.27 14.69
CA GLN A 386 0.81 -30.89 14.11
C GLN A 386 1.14 -31.66 12.84
N HIS A 387 2.05 -31.16 11.99
CA HIS A 387 2.48 -31.86 10.78
C HIS A 387 3.07 -33.23 11.09
N PHE A 388 3.79 -33.39 12.20
CA PHE A 388 4.31 -34.70 12.63
C PHE A 388 3.36 -35.46 13.56
N GLY A 389 2.18 -34.90 13.89
CA GLY A 389 1.25 -35.48 14.86
C GLY A 389 1.85 -35.59 16.27
N ALA A 390 2.79 -34.70 16.60
CA ALA A 390 3.58 -34.75 17.83
C ALA A 390 3.12 -33.71 18.85
N GLN A 391 3.33 -33.99 20.14
CA GLN A 391 3.17 -33.01 21.23
C GLN A 391 4.49 -32.26 21.49
N LYS A 392 4.42 -31.08 22.11
CA LYS A 392 5.58 -30.18 22.32
C LYS A 392 6.65 -30.74 23.27
N ASP A 393 6.32 -31.75 24.06
CA ASP A 393 7.17 -32.43 25.04
C ASP A 393 7.88 -33.68 24.50
N ILE A 394 7.62 -34.06 23.23
CA ILE A 394 8.20 -35.25 22.62
C ILE A 394 9.73 -35.17 22.53
N GLU A 395 10.43 -36.31 22.59
CA GLU A 395 11.89 -36.40 22.43
C GLU A 395 12.34 -36.10 20.98
N ASP A 396 13.52 -35.49 20.82
CA ASP A 396 14.05 -35.10 19.51
C ASP A 396 14.30 -36.31 18.59
N GLU A 397 14.71 -37.45 19.15
CA GLU A 397 14.89 -38.72 18.46
C GLU A 397 13.59 -39.21 17.82
N THR A 398 12.47 -39.03 18.54
CA THR A 398 11.16 -39.46 18.07
C THR A 398 10.65 -38.54 16.95
N LEU A 399 10.96 -37.24 17.00
CA LEU A 399 10.68 -36.31 15.90
C LEU A 399 11.48 -36.63 14.63
N VAL A 400 12.77 -36.95 14.78
CA VAL A 400 13.62 -37.39 13.66
C VAL A 400 13.09 -38.69 13.06
N ALA A 401 12.67 -39.66 13.88
CA ALA A 401 12.06 -40.89 13.40
C ALA A 401 10.73 -40.64 12.65
N ALA A 402 9.86 -39.76 13.17
CA ALA A 402 8.61 -39.36 12.52
C ALA A 402 8.89 -38.68 11.16
N HIS A 403 9.92 -37.84 11.10
CA HIS A 403 10.38 -37.22 9.86
C HIS A 403 10.89 -38.23 8.83
N GLN A 404 11.72 -39.19 9.24
CA GLN A 404 12.22 -40.26 8.36
C GLN A 404 11.08 -41.08 7.77
N TYR A 405 10.10 -41.44 8.61
CA TYR A 405 8.92 -42.19 8.18
C TYR A 405 8.09 -41.39 7.17
N LYS A 406 7.80 -40.11 7.43
CA LYS A 406 7.06 -39.25 6.49
C LYS A 406 7.80 -39.04 5.17
N THR A 407 9.11 -38.84 5.20
CA THR A 407 9.93 -38.68 3.99
C THR A 407 9.98 -39.97 3.16
N GLN A 408 9.89 -41.14 3.80
CA GLN A 408 9.78 -42.43 3.12
C GLN A 408 8.40 -42.65 2.48
N ASP A 409 7.32 -42.35 3.20
CA ASP A 409 5.94 -42.53 2.72
C ASP A 409 5.55 -41.47 1.67
N TYR A 410 6.07 -40.25 1.77
CA TYR A 410 5.74 -39.10 0.92
C TYR A 410 7.00 -38.38 0.39
N PRO A 411 7.81 -39.02 -0.47
CA PRO A 411 9.09 -38.47 -0.92
C PRO A 411 8.96 -37.16 -1.73
N ALA A 412 7.83 -36.95 -2.40
CA ALA A 412 7.55 -35.71 -3.13
C ALA A 412 7.41 -34.48 -2.23
N GLN A 413 7.16 -34.67 -0.93
CA GLN A 413 7.00 -33.61 0.07
C GLN A 413 8.22 -33.50 1.00
N LYS A 414 9.34 -34.12 0.65
CA LYS A 414 10.56 -34.11 1.48
C LYS A 414 10.95 -32.70 1.93
N THR A 415 10.95 -31.72 1.01
CA THR A 415 11.28 -30.33 1.32
C THR A 415 10.39 -29.73 2.41
N LEU A 416 9.09 -30.03 2.37
CA LEU A 416 8.13 -29.61 3.38
C LEU A 416 8.40 -30.31 4.73
N HIS A 417 8.72 -31.61 4.73
CA HIS A 417 9.08 -32.33 5.94
C HIS A 417 10.37 -31.78 6.58
N ASP A 418 11.40 -31.54 5.76
CA ASP A 418 12.68 -30.96 6.20
C ASP A 418 12.43 -29.57 6.83
N GLU A 419 11.63 -28.72 6.18
CA GLU A 419 11.26 -27.38 6.67
C GLU A 419 10.54 -27.43 8.02
N LYS A 420 9.50 -28.29 8.16
CA LYS A 420 8.76 -28.41 9.42
C LYS A 420 9.64 -28.95 10.54
N LEU A 421 10.52 -29.91 10.26
CA LEU A 421 11.45 -30.41 11.28
C LEU A 421 12.46 -29.33 11.69
N ARG A 422 12.93 -28.53 10.72
CA ARG A 422 13.84 -27.41 10.97
C ARG A 422 13.21 -26.36 11.88
N ILE A 423 11.95 -26.00 11.65
CA ILE A 423 11.20 -25.06 12.50
C ILE A 423 11.19 -25.53 13.97
N ILE A 424 10.95 -26.82 14.20
CA ILE A 424 10.98 -27.39 15.56
C ILE A 424 12.40 -27.35 16.14
N GLY A 425 13.41 -27.70 15.34
CA GLY A 425 14.81 -27.66 15.74
C GLY A 425 15.29 -26.27 16.14
N GLU A 426 14.93 -25.24 15.36
CA GLU A 426 15.25 -23.84 15.65
C GLU A 426 14.50 -23.34 16.90
N SER A 427 13.22 -23.66 17.04
CA SER A 427 12.40 -23.29 18.20
C SER A 427 12.92 -23.89 19.52
N ARG A 428 13.28 -25.18 19.50
CA ARG A 428 13.84 -25.89 20.66
C ARG A 428 15.29 -25.57 20.93
N LYS A 429 15.98 -24.89 20.00
CA LYS A 429 17.44 -24.80 19.99
C LYS A 429 18.06 -26.20 20.09
N SER A 430 17.57 -27.14 19.29
CA SER A 430 18.05 -28.52 19.26
C SER A 430 19.18 -28.66 18.24
N GLY A 431 20.42 -28.75 18.74
CA GLY A 431 21.57 -29.08 17.89
C GLY A 431 21.46 -30.47 17.24
N TYR A 432 20.78 -31.41 17.89
CA TYR A 432 20.55 -32.77 17.37
C TYR A 432 19.70 -32.76 16.10
N ILE A 433 18.56 -32.06 16.13
CA ILE A 433 17.66 -31.95 14.97
C ILE A 433 18.33 -31.19 13.82
N LEU A 434 18.96 -30.05 14.13
CA LEU A 434 19.58 -29.19 13.11
C LEU A 434 20.75 -29.91 12.41
N GLN A 435 21.59 -30.62 13.17
CA GLN A 435 22.71 -31.37 12.59
C GLN A 435 22.25 -32.60 11.79
N TYR A 436 21.16 -33.27 12.21
CA TYR A 436 20.54 -34.33 11.41
C TYR A 436 20.09 -33.82 10.04
N LEU A 437 19.48 -32.64 9.99
CA LEU A 437 19.02 -32.02 8.73
C LEU A 437 20.18 -31.58 7.83
N GLU A 438 21.30 -31.13 8.40
CA GLU A 438 22.50 -30.75 7.62
C GLU A 438 23.30 -31.95 7.11
N ASN A 439 23.54 -32.95 7.96
CA ASN A 439 24.47 -34.05 7.66
C ASN A 439 23.78 -35.30 7.11
N GLY A 440 22.44 -35.35 7.10
CA GLY A 440 21.65 -36.50 6.68
C GLY A 440 21.87 -37.76 7.53
N SER A 441 22.52 -37.64 8.68
CA SER A 441 22.97 -38.74 9.55
C SER A 441 22.62 -38.43 11.00
N ILE A 442 22.20 -39.45 11.76
CA ILE A 442 21.87 -39.31 13.18
C ILE A 442 23.16 -39.06 13.99
N PRO A 443 23.28 -37.95 14.73
CA PRO A 443 24.40 -37.72 15.65
C PRO A 443 24.43 -38.80 16.74
N ALA A 444 25.62 -39.22 17.20
CA ALA A 444 25.70 -40.22 18.26
C ALA A 444 25.04 -39.70 19.56
N PRO A 445 24.31 -40.55 20.31
CA PRO A 445 23.67 -40.13 21.55
C PRO A 445 24.70 -39.62 22.57
N GLY A 446 24.52 -38.40 23.08
CA GLY A 446 25.34 -37.82 24.14
C GLY A 446 26.60 -37.06 23.69
N THR A 447 26.81 -36.82 22.39
CA THR A 447 28.01 -36.10 21.90
C THR A 447 27.85 -34.57 21.78
N ILE A 448 26.68 -34.00 22.05
CA ILE A 448 26.43 -32.56 21.84
C ILE A 448 25.73 -31.98 23.06
N ASP A 449 26.48 -31.22 23.86
CA ASP A 449 25.90 -30.37 24.89
C ASP A 449 25.09 -29.24 24.24
N GLN A 450 23.82 -29.13 24.62
CA GLN A 450 22.86 -28.07 24.23
C GLN A 450 23.42 -26.65 24.44
N ALA A 451 24.45 -26.50 25.28
CA ALA A 451 25.13 -25.25 25.61
C ALA A 451 26.32 -24.88 24.68
N THR A 452 26.78 -25.79 23.82
CA THR A 452 28.02 -25.59 23.01
C THR A 452 27.75 -25.40 21.52
N TYR A 453 26.50 -25.59 21.08
CA TYR A 453 26.11 -25.30 19.70
C TYR A 453 25.88 -23.79 19.54
N ASP A 454 26.69 -23.13 18.72
CA ASP A 454 26.56 -21.70 18.48
C ASP A 454 25.32 -21.41 17.61
N PHE A 455 24.19 -21.10 18.26
CA PHE A 455 22.95 -20.69 17.59
C PHE A 455 23.06 -19.39 16.81
N SER A 456 24.14 -18.61 17.00
CA SER A 456 24.43 -17.44 16.16
C SER A 456 25.10 -17.84 14.84
N GLN A 457 25.71 -19.03 14.78
CA GLN A 457 26.34 -19.59 13.57
C GLN A 457 25.41 -20.46 12.72
N THR A 458 24.22 -20.85 13.16
CA THR A 458 23.20 -21.41 12.24
C THR A 458 22.60 -20.34 11.32
N ARG A 459 22.77 -19.05 11.66
CA ARG A 459 22.62 -17.95 10.70
C ARG A 459 23.78 -17.84 9.71
N SER A 460 24.89 -18.56 9.92
CA SER A 460 25.87 -18.81 8.87
C SER A 460 25.24 -19.81 7.90
N ARG A 461 24.44 -19.22 7.03
CA ARG A 461 23.97 -19.65 5.72
C ARG A 461 25.10 -20.24 4.89
N SER A 462 25.72 -21.35 5.31
CA SER A 462 26.81 -21.98 4.57
C SER A 462 26.37 -22.46 3.17
N ASN A 463 25.06 -22.46 2.89
CA ASN A 463 24.48 -22.77 1.59
C ASN A 463 23.36 -21.81 1.11
N ALA A 464 23.10 -20.67 1.77
CA ALA A 464 22.07 -19.75 1.21
C ALA A 464 22.66 -18.90 0.09
N PRO A 465 21.92 -18.65 -1.01
CA PRO A 465 22.38 -17.76 -2.06
C PRO A 465 22.70 -16.36 -1.52
N VAL A 466 23.81 -15.80 -2.00
CA VAL A 466 24.28 -14.46 -1.66
C VAL A 466 23.43 -13.41 -2.40
N GLY A 467 23.05 -12.32 -1.72
CA GLY A 467 22.29 -11.21 -2.31
C GLY A 467 23.14 -10.22 -3.11
N LEU A 468 22.49 -9.36 -3.90
CA LEU A 468 23.14 -8.22 -4.58
C LEU A 468 22.63 -6.89 -4.05
N THR A 469 23.54 -6.05 -3.57
CA THR A 469 23.23 -4.69 -3.11
C THR A 469 22.84 -3.79 -4.29
N ASN A 470 21.78 -2.98 -4.14
CA ASN A 470 21.32 -2.06 -5.17
C ASN A 470 22.21 -0.81 -5.20
N ILE A 471 22.84 -0.53 -6.35
CA ILE A 471 23.76 0.60 -6.52
C ILE A 471 23.12 1.85 -7.15
N GLY A 472 21.78 1.90 -7.19
CA GLY A 472 20.99 3.06 -7.62
C GLY A 472 20.11 2.72 -8.82
N ASN A 473 18.80 2.57 -8.61
CA ASN A 473 17.80 2.15 -9.61
C ASN A 473 18.15 0.88 -10.43
N THR A 474 19.16 0.09 -10.03
CA THR A 474 19.60 -1.14 -10.73
C THR A 474 18.97 -2.42 -10.18
N CYS A 475 17.85 -2.34 -9.44
CA CYS A 475 17.22 -3.53 -8.85
C CYS A 475 16.78 -4.57 -9.88
N TYR A 476 16.34 -4.12 -11.06
CA TYR A 476 16.00 -5.01 -12.18
C TYR A 476 17.23 -5.75 -12.70
N LEU A 477 18.37 -5.06 -12.89
CA LEU A 477 19.63 -5.67 -13.29
C LEU A 477 20.11 -6.70 -12.25
N ASN A 478 20.03 -6.39 -10.95
CA ASN A 478 20.40 -7.33 -9.89
C ASN A 478 19.57 -8.63 -9.98
N SER A 479 18.29 -8.51 -10.34
CA SER A 479 17.39 -9.66 -10.53
C SER A 479 17.83 -10.49 -11.75
N LEU A 480 18.23 -9.85 -12.84
CA LEU A 480 18.78 -10.51 -14.03
C LEU A 480 20.10 -11.23 -13.75
N LEU A 481 21.03 -10.58 -13.04
CA LEU A 481 22.33 -11.16 -12.71
C LEU A 481 22.18 -12.41 -11.84
N GLN A 482 21.27 -12.37 -10.86
CA GLN A 482 20.93 -13.54 -10.05
C GLN A 482 20.30 -14.65 -10.91
N TYR A 483 19.36 -14.30 -11.79
CA TYR A 483 18.76 -15.25 -12.73
C TYR A 483 19.83 -15.95 -13.58
N TYR A 484 20.73 -15.20 -14.22
CA TYR A 484 21.82 -15.76 -15.03
C TYR A 484 22.77 -16.64 -14.21
N TYR A 485 23.05 -16.27 -12.95
CA TYR A 485 23.87 -17.08 -12.05
C TYR A 485 23.23 -18.44 -11.71
N THR A 486 21.89 -18.52 -11.63
CA THR A 486 21.20 -19.79 -11.36
C THR A 486 21.23 -20.77 -12.53
N LEU A 487 21.45 -20.31 -13.76
CA LEU A 487 21.51 -21.16 -14.95
C LEU A 487 22.87 -21.86 -15.02
N LEU A 488 22.91 -23.15 -14.66
CA LEU A 488 24.15 -23.93 -14.59
C LEU A 488 25.01 -23.89 -15.87
N PRO A 489 24.47 -24.02 -17.09
CA PRO A 489 25.28 -23.95 -18.31
C PRO A 489 25.89 -22.57 -18.52
N PHE A 490 25.12 -21.52 -18.26
CA PHE A 490 25.57 -20.14 -18.36
C PHE A 490 26.66 -19.85 -17.32
N ARG A 491 26.39 -20.11 -16.04
CA ARG A 491 27.35 -19.93 -14.94
C ARG A 491 28.65 -20.67 -15.19
N SER A 492 28.59 -21.94 -15.61
CA SER A 492 29.79 -22.75 -15.85
C SER A 492 30.63 -22.21 -17.00
N THR A 493 30.00 -21.68 -18.05
CA THR A 493 30.70 -21.06 -19.18
C THR A 493 31.39 -19.77 -18.78
N ILE A 494 30.69 -18.91 -18.02
CA ILE A 494 31.25 -17.64 -17.52
C ILE A 494 32.38 -17.88 -16.52
N LEU A 495 32.30 -18.90 -15.67
CA LEU A 495 33.37 -19.22 -14.72
C LEU A 495 34.63 -19.79 -15.41
N ASN A 496 34.47 -20.54 -16.50
CA ASN A 496 35.57 -21.12 -17.28
C ASN A 496 35.83 -20.34 -18.58
N MET A 497 35.62 -19.03 -18.55
CA MET A 497 35.55 -18.20 -19.75
C MET A 497 36.84 -18.26 -20.60
N ASP A 498 38.01 -18.47 -19.99
CA ASP A 498 39.29 -18.59 -20.71
C ASP A 498 39.28 -19.65 -21.83
N ASP A 499 38.47 -20.70 -21.70
CA ASP A 499 38.34 -21.77 -22.71
C ASP A 499 37.40 -21.38 -23.88
N TYR A 500 36.54 -20.38 -23.68
CA TYR A 500 35.44 -20.02 -24.58
C TYR A 500 35.57 -18.64 -25.22
N VAL A 501 36.52 -17.81 -24.79
CA VAL A 501 36.71 -16.44 -25.29
C VAL A 501 37.29 -16.40 -26.71
N GLU A 502 36.78 -15.48 -27.53
CA GLU A 502 37.37 -15.17 -28.83
C GLU A 502 38.75 -14.51 -28.68
N ASN A 503 39.68 -14.87 -29.56
CA ASN A 503 41.01 -14.26 -29.60
C ASN A 503 41.12 -13.33 -30.82
N GLU A 504 40.76 -12.08 -30.58
CA GLU A 504 40.74 -10.96 -31.51
C GLU A 504 42.13 -10.48 -31.94
N ASP A 505 43.17 -10.81 -31.17
CA ASP A 505 44.56 -10.41 -31.45
C ASP A 505 45.26 -11.42 -32.40
N LYS A 506 44.55 -12.43 -32.90
CA LYS A 506 45.06 -13.33 -33.96
C LYS A 506 45.33 -12.55 -35.26
N VAL A 507 46.46 -12.83 -35.89
CA VAL A 507 46.90 -12.17 -37.15
C VAL A 507 45.88 -12.30 -38.28
N ASP A 508 45.15 -13.42 -38.33
CA ASP A 508 44.12 -13.73 -39.33
C ASP A 508 42.69 -13.58 -38.79
N TRP A 509 42.47 -12.77 -37.73
CA TRP A 509 41.13 -12.58 -37.18
C TRP A 509 40.20 -11.92 -38.20
N GLN A 510 39.00 -12.46 -38.35
CA GLN A 510 37.98 -11.93 -39.25
C GLN A 510 36.77 -11.43 -38.45
N ARG A 511 36.13 -10.38 -38.96
CA ARG A 511 34.91 -9.84 -38.35
C ARG A 511 33.80 -10.88 -38.35
N LYS A 512 33.15 -11.05 -37.20
CA LYS A 512 31.95 -11.88 -37.10
C LYS A 512 30.69 -11.03 -37.20
N LYS A 513 29.57 -11.70 -37.45
CA LYS A 513 28.24 -11.11 -37.40
C LYS A 513 27.39 -11.83 -36.37
N ILE A 514 26.60 -11.06 -35.64
CA ILE A 514 25.66 -11.53 -34.62
C ILE A 514 24.33 -10.83 -34.90
N GLY A 515 23.27 -11.59 -35.17
CA GLY A 515 21.96 -11.04 -35.52
C GLY A 515 22.01 -10.12 -36.75
N GLY A 516 22.93 -10.38 -37.70
CA GLY A 516 23.17 -9.52 -38.86
C GLY A 516 23.98 -8.24 -38.60
N ILE A 517 24.33 -7.94 -37.35
CA ILE A 517 25.20 -6.81 -36.96
C ILE A 517 26.66 -7.22 -37.10
N GLN A 518 27.49 -6.39 -37.74
CA GLN A 518 28.93 -6.64 -37.81
C GLN A 518 29.61 -6.28 -36.49
N VAL A 519 30.32 -7.24 -35.90
CA VAL A 519 31.08 -7.06 -34.67
C VAL A 519 32.54 -6.82 -35.03
N ASP A 520 33.08 -5.66 -34.64
CA ASP A 520 34.48 -5.31 -34.87
C ASP A 520 35.37 -5.71 -33.68
N GLN A 521 36.68 -5.50 -33.82
CA GLN A 521 37.63 -5.86 -32.75
C GLN A 521 37.45 -5.03 -31.48
N LYS A 522 36.92 -3.80 -31.57
CA LYS A 522 36.73 -2.94 -30.41
C LYS A 522 35.57 -3.45 -29.58
N GLU A 523 34.48 -3.81 -30.23
CA GLU A 523 33.31 -4.39 -29.57
C GLU A 523 33.66 -5.75 -28.95
N VAL A 524 34.46 -6.60 -29.60
CA VAL A 524 34.93 -7.85 -28.97
C VAL A 524 35.75 -7.56 -27.70
N LYS A 525 36.60 -6.52 -27.70
CA LYS A 525 37.36 -6.13 -26.50
C LYS A 525 36.44 -5.61 -25.40
N ARG A 526 35.41 -4.82 -25.75
CA ARG A 526 34.37 -4.34 -24.83
C ARG A 526 33.60 -5.52 -24.23
N ALA A 527 33.11 -6.42 -25.06
CA ALA A 527 32.43 -7.65 -24.67
C ALA A 527 33.28 -8.51 -23.72
N LYS A 528 34.58 -8.67 -23.99
CA LYS A 528 35.51 -9.39 -23.10
C LYS A 528 35.68 -8.70 -21.75
N LYS A 529 35.75 -7.36 -21.71
CA LYS A 529 35.76 -6.61 -20.44
C LYS A 529 34.48 -6.89 -19.65
N PHE A 530 33.32 -6.85 -20.30
CA PHE A 530 32.04 -7.15 -19.67
C PHE A 530 32.00 -8.55 -19.05
N VAL A 531 32.38 -9.57 -19.83
CA VAL A 531 32.36 -10.95 -19.33
C VAL A 531 33.39 -11.17 -18.21
N GLY A 532 34.56 -10.52 -18.25
CA GLY A 532 35.53 -10.57 -17.15
C GLY A 532 34.98 -10.00 -15.84
N LEU A 533 34.26 -8.88 -15.91
CA LEU A 533 33.57 -8.30 -14.75
C LEU A 533 32.45 -9.22 -14.23
N LEU A 534 31.69 -9.83 -15.14
CA LEU A 534 30.64 -10.79 -14.80
C LEU A 534 31.20 -12.07 -14.15
N GLN A 535 32.33 -12.58 -14.65
CA GLN A 535 33.05 -13.71 -14.07
C GLN A 535 33.53 -13.39 -12.64
N ASN A 536 34.10 -12.21 -12.41
CA ASN A 536 34.50 -11.77 -11.07
C ASN A 536 33.30 -11.76 -10.11
N LEU A 537 32.17 -11.19 -10.55
CA LEU A 537 30.93 -11.20 -9.76
C LEU A 537 30.48 -12.63 -9.43
N PHE A 538 30.48 -13.54 -10.41
CA PHE A 538 30.07 -14.93 -10.21
C PHE A 538 31.00 -15.70 -9.27
N LEU A 539 32.30 -15.43 -9.32
CA LEU A 539 33.27 -15.97 -8.36
C LEU A 539 32.97 -15.45 -6.95
N GLN A 540 32.72 -14.16 -6.79
CA GLN A 540 32.36 -13.57 -5.50
C GLN A 540 31.06 -14.17 -4.95
N LEU A 541 30.01 -14.29 -5.77
CA LEU A 541 28.74 -14.93 -5.37
C LEU A 541 28.92 -16.36 -4.88
N GLY A 542 29.88 -17.10 -5.43
CA GLY A 542 30.14 -18.49 -5.06
C GLY A 542 31.09 -18.70 -3.88
N GLN A 543 31.86 -17.68 -3.50
CA GLN A 543 32.98 -17.81 -2.55
C GLN A 543 32.91 -16.87 -1.35
N THR A 544 32.07 -15.83 -1.40
CA THR A 544 31.98 -14.86 -0.32
C THR A 544 31.36 -15.44 0.96
N THR A 545 31.79 -14.92 2.10
CA THR A 545 31.19 -15.17 3.41
C THR A 545 30.13 -14.12 3.77
N GLU A 546 30.03 -13.05 2.99
CA GLU A 546 29.06 -11.98 3.20
C GLU A 546 27.65 -12.38 2.71
N ASN A 547 26.62 -11.82 3.33
CA ASN A 547 25.23 -12.06 2.94
C ASN A 547 24.83 -11.35 1.64
N GLU A 548 25.55 -10.29 1.28
CA GLU A 548 25.34 -9.50 0.08
C GLU A 548 26.67 -8.97 -0.46
N ILE A 549 26.72 -8.77 -1.77
CA ILE A 549 27.83 -8.11 -2.46
C ILE A 549 27.28 -7.10 -3.47
N ALA A 550 28.08 -6.12 -3.88
CA ALA A 550 27.68 -5.16 -4.90
C ALA A 550 28.31 -5.50 -6.26
N PRO A 551 27.56 -5.47 -7.38
CA PRO A 551 28.17 -5.54 -8.71
C PRO A 551 29.06 -4.32 -8.94
N GLU A 552 30.14 -4.49 -9.70
CA GLU A 552 31.00 -3.37 -10.09
C GLU A 552 30.22 -2.35 -10.93
N LEU A 553 30.49 -1.06 -10.72
CA LEU A 553 29.78 0.02 -11.41
C LEU A 553 29.94 -0.05 -12.95
N ASP A 554 31.12 -0.46 -13.41
CA ASP A 554 31.40 -0.66 -14.83
C ASP A 554 30.57 -1.81 -15.41
N LEU A 555 30.36 -2.89 -14.65
CA LEU A 555 29.51 -4.01 -15.07
C LEU A 555 28.08 -3.53 -15.29
N ALA A 556 27.56 -2.76 -14.33
CA ALA A 556 26.21 -2.22 -14.40
C ALA A 556 26.05 -1.25 -15.57
N LYS A 557 27.01 -0.35 -15.80
CA LYS A 557 26.95 0.57 -16.96
C LYS A 557 26.95 -0.18 -18.28
N MET A 558 27.85 -1.14 -18.46
CA MET A 558 27.96 -1.87 -19.72
C MET A 558 26.73 -2.75 -20.01
N ALA A 559 26.05 -3.26 -18.98
CA ALA A 559 24.79 -3.98 -19.12
C ALA A 559 23.62 -3.08 -19.55
N LEU A 560 23.69 -1.79 -19.22
CA LEU A 560 22.61 -0.81 -19.42
C LEU A 560 22.79 0.05 -20.68
N PHE A 561 24.03 0.37 -21.05
CA PHE A 561 24.30 1.28 -22.15
C PHE A 561 25.01 0.58 -23.32
N ASN A 562 24.69 1.01 -24.54
CA ASN A 562 25.40 0.61 -25.75
C ASN A 562 26.59 1.54 -26.04
N GLU A 563 27.56 1.11 -26.88
CA GLU A 563 28.78 1.90 -27.18
C GLU A 563 28.51 3.37 -27.58
N LYS A 564 27.43 3.63 -28.32
CA LYS A 564 27.06 4.98 -28.79
C LYS A 564 26.56 5.89 -27.66
N GLU A 565 26.03 5.31 -26.60
CA GLU A 565 25.48 6.04 -25.44
C GLU A 565 26.57 6.27 -24.38
N ASP A 566 27.51 5.34 -24.27
CA ASP A 566 28.73 5.47 -23.45
C ASP A 566 29.57 6.71 -23.89
N ASP A 567 29.73 6.94 -25.19
CA ASP A 567 30.46 8.11 -25.74
C ASP A 567 29.79 9.46 -25.44
N VAL A 568 28.45 9.48 -25.29
CA VAL A 568 27.66 10.67 -24.93
C VAL A 568 27.71 10.90 -23.42
N ALA A 569 27.73 9.81 -22.62
CA ALA A 569 27.91 9.85 -21.17
C ALA A 569 29.28 10.39 -20.74
N GLU A 570 30.34 10.09 -21.50
CA GLU A 570 31.69 10.61 -21.21
C GLU A 570 31.91 12.08 -21.64
N LYS A 571 31.11 12.63 -22.57
CA LYS A 571 31.34 13.97 -23.17
C LYS A 571 30.33 15.07 -22.84
N GLY A 572 29.36 14.85 -21.97
CA GLY A 572 28.22 15.77 -21.78
C GLY A 572 28.29 16.73 -20.60
N GLY A 573 29.25 17.65 -20.56
CA GLY A 573 29.15 18.89 -19.77
C GLY A 573 28.69 20.05 -20.64
N SER A 574 27.51 20.61 -20.33
CA SER A 574 26.94 21.87 -20.85
C SER A 574 26.46 21.89 -22.32
N SER A 575 25.17 21.62 -22.52
CA SER A 575 24.32 22.42 -23.42
C SER A 575 22.87 22.45 -22.91
N HIS A 576 22.31 23.65 -22.87
CA HIS A 576 20.94 23.96 -22.49
C HIS A 576 19.98 23.45 -23.58
N VAL A 577 18.96 22.66 -23.22
CA VAL A 577 17.80 22.41 -24.09
C VAL A 577 16.55 22.69 -23.28
N ASP A 578 15.80 23.70 -23.73
CA ASP A 578 14.52 24.10 -23.19
C ASP A 578 13.47 23.00 -23.39
N VAL A 579 12.75 22.70 -22.31
CA VAL A 579 11.66 21.70 -22.29
C VAL A 579 10.37 22.35 -22.80
N LYS A 580 10.01 22.04 -24.05
CA LYS A 580 8.63 22.00 -24.55
C LYS A 580 8.49 20.83 -25.53
N ASP A 581 7.29 20.25 -25.55
CA ASP A 581 6.85 19.09 -26.34
C ASP A 581 7.26 17.70 -25.84
N ALA A 582 6.56 17.26 -24.79
CA ALA A 582 6.23 15.86 -24.61
C ALA A 582 5.00 15.49 -25.49
N SER A 583 5.20 15.39 -26.81
CA SER A 583 4.27 14.72 -27.72
C SER A 583 4.93 14.41 -29.07
N SER A 584 5.83 13.42 -29.11
CA SER A 584 6.19 12.71 -30.34
C SER A 584 7.13 11.56 -30.00
N MET A 585 6.57 10.41 -29.67
CA MET A 585 7.27 9.12 -29.67
C MET A 585 6.21 8.04 -29.53
N GLU A 586 5.81 7.46 -30.67
CA GLU A 586 5.67 6.01 -30.90
C GLU A 586 4.97 5.76 -32.24
N GLU A 587 5.75 5.81 -33.31
CA GLU A 587 5.48 5.03 -34.51
C GLU A 587 6.79 4.33 -34.88
N SER A 588 7.13 3.27 -34.14
CA SER A 588 8.23 2.33 -34.47
C SER A 588 8.20 1.06 -33.62
N VAL A 589 7.06 0.35 -33.51
CA VAL A 589 7.05 -1.11 -33.27
C VAL A 589 5.91 -1.71 -34.07
N SER A 590 6.18 -1.94 -35.35
CA SER A 590 5.47 -2.87 -36.24
C SER A 590 6.19 -2.85 -37.58
N THR A 591 7.32 -3.57 -37.68
CA THR A 591 7.85 -4.19 -38.92
C THR A 591 9.30 -4.63 -38.72
N LEU A 592 9.51 -5.92 -38.46
CA LEU A 592 10.68 -6.64 -38.95
C LEU A 592 10.19 -7.93 -39.62
N VAL A 593 9.62 -7.78 -40.82
CA VAL A 593 9.82 -8.76 -41.90
C VAL A 593 9.99 -7.95 -43.18
N ASP A 594 11.22 -7.65 -43.57
CA ASP A 594 11.66 -7.88 -44.94
C ASP A 594 13.17 -7.62 -45.10
N SER A 595 13.89 -8.71 -45.36
CA SER A 595 15.23 -8.65 -45.92
C SER A 595 15.16 -8.59 -47.44
N LYS A 596 15.77 -7.54 -47.99
CA LYS A 596 16.49 -7.45 -49.28
C LYS A 596 15.91 -8.17 -50.50
N LYS A 597 15.61 -7.37 -51.54
CA LYS A 597 16.14 -7.62 -52.89
C LYS A 597 16.24 -6.32 -53.69
N GLY A 598 17.34 -6.20 -54.42
CA GLY A 598 17.66 -5.03 -55.22
C GLY A 598 17.18 -5.10 -56.66
N SER A 599 17.37 -3.93 -57.29
CA SER A 599 17.57 -3.57 -58.70
C SER A 599 16.43 -3.80 -59.72
N ASP A 600 16.03 -2.65 -60.28
CA ASP A 600 15.94 -2.32 -61.71
C ASP A 600 14.58 -1.78 -62.21
N ASP A 601 14.73 -0.63 -62.87
CA ASP A 601 13.94 -0.01 -63.94
C ASP A 601 12.71 0.89 -63.68
N GLU A 602 12.76 1.98 -64.46
CA GLU A 602 11.95 3.19 -64.59
C GLU A 602 10.44 2.94 -64.81
N CYS A 603 9.58 3.85 -64.33
CA CYS A 603 8.90 4.83 -65.20
C CYS A 603 7.94 5.79 -64.45
N ILE A 604 8.14 7.05 -64.81
CA ILE A 604 7.37 8.30 -64.73
C ILE A 604 5.82 8.16 -64.86
N ILE A 605 5.04 8.98 -64.12
CA ILE A 605 4.07 10.02 -64.62
C ILE A 605 2.94 10.38 -63.61
N ASN A 606 2.94 11.68 -63.28
CA ASN A 606 1.87 12.67 -63.01
C ASN A 606 0.74 12.46 -61.99
N ASP A 607 0.88 13.20 -60.88
CA ASP A 607 0.20 14.47 -60.55
C ASP A 607 -1.29 14.74 -60.89
N SER A 608 -1.91 15.42 -59.92
CA SER A 608 -3.10 16.29 -59.95
C SER A 608 -4.47 15.68 -59.63
N SER A 609 -5.07 16.07 -58.49
CA SER A 609 -5.91 17.28 -58.47
C SER A 609 -6.61 17.51 -57.11
N THR A 610 -6.36 18.71 -56.59
CA THR A 610 -6.99 19.39 -55.45
C THR A 610 -8.21 20.18 -55.94
N ILE A 611 -9.33 20.19 -55.20
CA ILE A 611 -10.28 21.33 -55.16
C ILE A 611 -10.79 21.55 -53.72
N SER A 612 -10.65 22.79 -53.27
CA SER A 612 -11.05 23.39 -52.00
C SER A 612 -12.47 23.97 -51.99
N THR A 613 -13.02 24.28 -50.81
CA THR A 613 -13.87 25.48 -50.52
C THR A 613 -14.05 25.63 -48.99
N GLN A 614 -13.41 26.61 -48.32
CA GLN A 614 -13.90 27.96 -47.88
C GLN A 614 -15.01 27.91 -46.78
N HIS A 615 -14.98 28.62 -45.64
CA HIS A 615 -14.75 30.07 -45.41
C HIS A 615 -14.56 30.49 -43.93
N GLN A 616 -13.67 31.50 -43.69
CA GLN A 616 -13.71 32.73 -42.84
C GLN A 616 -14.13 32.69 -41.34
N ALA A 617 -13.65 33.51 -40.39
CA ALA A 617 -12.62 34.56 -40.12
C ALA A 617 -12.93 35.08 -38.65
N PRO A 618 -12.29 36.11 -38.00
CA PRO A 618 -11.20 36.99 -38.39
C PRO A 618 -10.12 37.31 -37.29
N SER A 619 -9.20 38.18 -37.71
CA SER A 619 -7.93 38.73 -37.18
C SER A 619 -8.00 39.91 -36.18
N GLU A 620 -6.84 40.26 -35.57
CA GLU A 620 -6.07 41.55 -35.67
C GLU A 620 -4.79 41.46 -34.78
N ALA A 621 -3.54 41.49 -35.28
CA ALA A 621 -2.58 42.60 -35.55
C ALA A 621 -2.32 43.57 -34.36
N GLY A 622 -1.11 43.96 -33.92
CA GLY A 622 0.30 43.74 -34.31
C GLY A 622 1.27 44.63 -33.47
N VAL A 623 2.56 44.65 -33.88
CA VAL A 623 3.62 45.69 -33.69
C VAL A 623 4.74 45.48 -32.61
N ASP A 624 5.89 44.99 -33.10
CA ASP A 624 7.29 45.51 -33.12
C ASP A 624 7.87 46.44 -32.01
N SER A 625 9.12 46.15 -31.54
CA SER A 625 10.32 47.04 -31.65
C SER A 625 11.45 46.77 -30.61
N THR A 626 12.63 46.36 -31.11
CA THR A 626 14.02 46.84 -30.86
C THR A 626 14.72 46.89 -29.46
N LEU A 627 15.96 46.33 -29.47
CA LEU A 627 17.20 46.53 -28.67
C LEU A 627 17.58 48.02 -28.38
N PRO A 628 18.52 48.43 -27.45
CA PRO A 628 19.91 47.92 -27.34
C PRO A 628 20.71 47.99 -26.00
N LEU A 629 21.74 47.13 -25.94
CA LEU A 629 23.17 47.25 -25.53
C LEU A 629 23.70 48.20 -24.41
N ASP A 630 24.64 47.60 -23.66
CA ASP A 630 25.98 48.06 -23.22
C ASP A 630 26.31 48.45 -21.75
N ASP A 631 27.40 47.81 -21.30
CA ASP A 631 28.48 48.21 -20.40
C ASP A 631 28.19 48.59 -18.92
N ASP A 632 28.82 47.87 -17.96
CA ASP A 632 30.11 48.32 -17.40
C ASP A 632 30.79 47.29 -16.46
N LYS A 633 32.07 47.53 -16.23
CA LYS A 633 33.18 46.62 -15.92
C LYS A 633 33.66 46.76 -14.46
N THR A 634 34.67 45.94 -14.08
CA THR A 634 35.71 46.13 -13.03
C THR A 634 35.42 45.79 -11.55
N THR A 635 36.39 45.41 -10.68
CA THR A 635 37.49 44.40 -10.67
C THR A 635 37.99 44.29 -9.20
N ILE A 636 38.44 43.07 -8.80
CA ILE A 636 39.60 42.72 -7.92
C ILE A 636 39.62 43.14 -6.42
N THR A 637 39.85 42.17 -5.51
CA THR A 637 41.02 42.10 -4.57
C THR A 637 41.04 40.85 -3.66
N GLU A 638 42.23 40.24 -3.49
CA GLU A 638 42.70 39.24 -2.49
C GLU A 638 43.97 39.83 -1.80
N PRO A 639 44.71 39.17 -0.86
CA PRO A 639 44.44 38.49 0.44
C PRO A 639 45.37 39.06 1.59
N PRO A 640 45.43 38.57 2.88
CA PRO A 640 46.32 37.45 3.32
C PRO A 640 45.89 36.67 4.64
N PRO A 641 46.65 35.66 5.15
CA PRO A 641 46.26 34.61 6.14
C PRO A 641 46.99 34.72 7.54
N PRO A 642 47.14 33.69 8.43
CA PRO A 642 46.27 32.59 8.97
C PRO A 642 46.21 32.55 10.54
N LEU A 643 45.38 31.67 11.16
CA LEU A 643 45.73 30.82 12.34
C LEU A 643 44.58 29.87 12.80
N GLN A 644 44.78 28.58 12.48
CA GLN A 644 44.43 27.30 13.12
C GLN A 644 43.28 27.16 14.16
N GLN A 645 42.35 26.22 13.89
CA GLN A 645 41.80 25.29 14.89
C GLN A 645 41.32 23.95 14.26
N GLN A 646 41.92 22.88 14.76
CA GLN A 646 41.65 21.43 14.81
C GLN A 646 40.64 20.74 13.85
N GLN A 647 41.15 19.68 13.20
CA GLN A 647 40.46 18.77 12.26
C GLN A 647 39.53 17.77 12.96
N GLN A 648 38.29 17.65 12.48
CA GLN A 648 37.47 16.43 12.53
C GLN A 648 37.61 15.66 11.20
N PRO A 649 37.51 14.32 11.19
CA PRO A 649 37.76 13.50 10.01
C PRO A 649 36.70 13.70 8.92
N SER A 650 37.14 14.07 7.72
CA SER A 650 36.27 14.26 6.55
C SER A 650 35.85 12.93 5.91
N LEU A 651 34.55 12.78 5.68
CA LEU A 651 33.95 11.79 4.79
C LEU A 651 34.57 11.86 3.37
N PRO A 652 34.64 10.74 2.62
CA PRO A 652 35.19 10.74 1.27
C PRO A 652 34.39 11.65 0.33
N LYS A 653 35.09 12.45 -0.47
CA LYS A 653 34.49 13.31 -1.50
C LYS A 653 33.73 12.46 -2.52
N ARG A 654 32.43 12.72 -2.62
CA ARG A 654 31.48 12.08 -3.54
C ARG A 654 31.73 12.58 -4.96
N THR A 655 32.10 11.69 -5.87
CA THR A 655 32.20 11.93 -7.33
C THR A 655 30.79 12.07 -7.90
N THR A 656 30.35 13.31 -8.15
CA THR A 656 28.95 13.68 -8.42
C THR A 656 28.45 13.46 -9.85
N GLY A 657 29.31 13.09 -10.81
CA GLY A 657 28.89 12.96 -12.22
C GLY A 657 28.20 11.64 -12.59
N VAL A 658 28.60 10.51 -11.98
CA VAL A 658 28.17 9.17 -12.44
C VAL A 658 26.81 8.75 -11.87
N ASN A 659 26.42 9.31 -10.71
CA ASN A 659 25.20 8.92 -10.01
C ASN A 659 23.91 9.47 -10.62
N MET A 660 23.98 10.43 -11.55
CA MET A 660 22.79 11.01 -12.20
C MET A 660 22.30 10.20 -13.41
N MET A 661 23.16 9.38 -14.05
CA MET A 661 22.76 8.57 -15.22
C MET A 661 22.17 7.21 -14.85
N LEU A 662 22.63 6.61 -13.75
CA LEU A 662 22.05 5.36 -13.23
C LEU A 662 20.61 5.54 -12.71
N GLY A 663 20.11 6.78 -12.65
CA GLY A 663 18.78 7.11 -12.15
C GLY A 663 17.62 6.90 -13.14
N ARG A 664 17.87 6.70 -14.44
CA ARG A 664 16.78 6.43 -15.41
C ARG A 664 16.55 4.92 -15.52
N GLN A 665 15.34 4.47 -15.19
CA GLN A 665 14.94 3.07 -15.42
C GLN A 665 14.85 2.83 -16.94
N GLN A 666 15.59 1.83 -17.43
CA GLN A 666 15.52 1.37 -18.82
C GLN A 666 14.58 0.17 -18.97
N ASP A 667 14.21 -0.14 -20.21
CA ASP A 667 13.45 -1.35 -20.53
C ASP A 667 14.28 -2.60 -20.17
N VAL A 668 13.67 -3.52 -19.43
CA VAL A 668 14.32 -4.77 -18.99
C VAL A 668 14.65 -5.65 -20.19
N THR A 669 13.84 -5.61 -21.24
CA THR A 669 14.06 -6.41 -22.46
C THR A 669 15.31 -5.94 -23.20
N GLU A 670 15.51 -4.63 -23.35
CA GLU A 670 16.72 -4.07 -23.94
C GLU A 670 17.98 -4.45 -23.14
N CYS A 671 17.89 -4.42 -21.81
CA CYS A 671 18.98 -4.85 -20.93
C CYS A 671 19.29 -6.35 -21.10
N MET A 672 18.27 -7.22 -21.20
CA MET A 672 18.46 -8.64 -21.46
C MET A 672 19.18 -8.86 -22.80
N ASP A 673 18.71 -8.23 -23.87
CA ASP A 673 19.26 -8.35 -25.22
C ASP A 673 20.71 -7.86 -25.29
N ASN A 674 21.03 -6.74 -24.64
CA ASN A 674 22.39 -6.23 -24.56
C ASN A 674 23.32 -7.18 -23.80
N VAL A 675 22.89 -7.75 -22.67
CA VAL A 675 23.68 -8.74 -21.93
C VAL A 675 23.91 -10.00 -22.78
N MET A 676 22.88 -10.51 -23.46
CA MET A 676 23.02 -11.67 -24.36
C MET A 676 24.00 -11.36 -25.51
N TYR A 677 23.87 -10.20 -26.13
CA TYR A 677 24.75 -9.73 -27.20
C TYR A 677 26.21 -9.62 -26.74
N LEU A 678 26.47 -9.00 -25.58
CA LEU A 678 27.83 -8.86 -25.06
C LEU A 678 28.47 -10.21 -24.74
N VAL A 679 27.70 -11.16 -24.22
CA VAL A 679 28.22 -12.52 -23.99
C VAL A 679 28.47 -13.22 -25.33
N GLU A 680 27.55 -13.15 -26.28
CA GLU A 680 27.68 -13.75 -27.62
C GLU A 680 28.88 -13.16 -28.39
N ALA A 681 29.11 -11.84 -28.26
CA ALA A 681 30.23 -11.12 -28.84
C ALA A 681 31.57 -11.52 -28.23
N ALA A 682 31.64 -11.81 -26.93
CA ALA A 682 32.86 -12.25 -26.27
C ALA A 682 33.21 -13.73 -26.56
N LEU A 683 32.20 -14.56 -26.81
CA LEU A 683 32.38 -16.00 -27.05
C LEU A 683 32.95 -16.28 -28.44
N LYS A 684 33.76 -17.35 -28.50
CA LYS A 684 34.19 -17.96 -29.74
C LYS A 684 33.03 -18.78 -30.33
N PRO A 685 32.68 -18.58 -31.62
CA PRO A 685 31.61 -19.32 -32.25
C PRO A 685 31.96 -20.81 -32.36
N GLN A 686 30.98 -21.68 -32.10
CA GLN A 686 31.13 -23.12 -32.36
C GLN A 686 30.90 -23.43 -33.83
N GLU A 687 29.92 -22.76 -34.44
CA GLU A 687 29.60 -22.85 -35.87
C GLU A 687 29.40 -21.44 -36.44
N THR A 688 29.86 -21.23 -37.67
CA THR A 688 29.70 -19.97 -38.40
C THR A 688 29.28 -20.23 -39.84
N GLU A 689 28.27 -19.50 -40.32
CA GLU A 689 27.84 -19.52 -41.73
C GLU A 689 27.89 -18.09 -42.30
N ASN A 690 28.59 -17.87 -43.41
CA ASN A 690 28.70 -16.53 -44.04
C ASN A 690 29.12 -15.39 -43.09
N MET A 691 30.05 -15.71 -42.18
CA MET A 691 30.52 -14.84 -41.08
C MET A 691 29.50 -14.62 -39.96
N GLU A 692 28.28 -15.15 -40.08
CA GLU A 692 27.28 -15.16 -39.01
C GLU A 692 27.61 -16.26 -38.01
N GLN A 693 27.60 -15.90 -36.73
CA GLN A 693 27.69 -16.84 -35.63
C GLN A 693 26.32 -17.52 -35.50
N THR A 694 26.24 -18.77 -35.94
CA THR A 694 24.99 -19.54 -35.98
C THR A 694 24.82 -20.44 -34.75
N ARG A 695 25.91 -20.72 -34.03
CA ARG A 695 25.87 -21.56 -32.85
C ARG A 695 26.91 -21.20 -31.79
N ASP A 696 26.44 -21.05 -30.57
CA ASP A 696 27.20 -20.84 -29.34
C ASP A 696 26.33 -21.20 -28.12
N MET A 697 26.87 -21.00 -26.91
CA MET A 697 26.17 -21.31 -25.67
C MET A 697 24.88 -20.50 -25.46
N ILE A 698 24.84 -19.22 -25.86
CA ILE A 698 23.66 -18.36 -25.74
C ILE A 698 22.56 -18.84 -26.68
N ARG A 699 22.92 -19.13 -27.93
CA ARG A 699 22.01 -19.69 -28.95
C ARG A 699 21.46 -21.05 -28.50
N ASP A 700 22.32 -21.95 -28.04
CA ASP A 700 21.90 -23.28 -27.58
C ASP A 700 21.00 -23.23 -26.32
N LEU A 701 21.13 -22.19 -25.47
CA LEU A 701 20.40 -22.09 -24.20
C LEU A 701 19.07 -21.33 -24.31
N PHE A 702 19.04 -20.24 -25.06
CA PHE A 702 17.91 -19.30 -25.08
C PHE A 702 17.16 -19.22 -26.41
N TYR A 703 17.73 -19.70 -27.52
CA TYR A 703 17.08 -19.59 -28.82
C TYR A 703 16.35 -20.87 -29.24
N GLY A 704 15.12 -20.69 -29.70
CA GLY A 704 14.33 -21.72 -30.37
C GLY A 704 14.11 -21.38 -31.84
N LYS A 705 13.58 -22.35 -32.60
CA LYS A 705 13.18 -22.16 -33.99
C LYS A 705 11.68 -22.21 -34.14
N ALA A 706 11.10 -21.15 -34.67
CA ALA A 706 9.71 -21.04 -35.06
C ALA A 706 9.56 -21.12 -36.58
N ARG A 707 8.37 -21.56 -37.00
CA ARG A 707 7.94 -21.59 -38.38
C ARG A 707 6.67 -20.75 -38.50
N GLN A 708 6.79 -19.64 -39.20
CA GLN A 708 5.69 -18.74 -39.53
C GLN A 708 5.08 -19.16 -40.85
N ILE A 709 3.77 -19.32 -40.86
CA ILE A 709 2.97 -19.66 -42.03
C ILE A 709 2.09 -18.45 -42.34
N LEU A 710 2.32 -17.83 -43.49
CA LEU A 710 1.53 -16.70 -43.97
C LEU A 710 0.65 -17.17 -45.13
N SER A 711 -0.66 -17.15 -44.91
CA SER A 711 -1.66 -17.56 -45.89
C SER A 711 -2.42 -16.34 -46.39
N TYR A 712 -2.35 -16.05 -47.69
CA TYR A 712 -3.02 -14.92 -48.32
C TYR A 712 -3.50 -15.26 -49.73
N LYS A 713 -4.45 -14.46 -50.24
CA LYS A 713 -4.90 -14.57 -51.63
C LYS A 713 -4.06 -13.66 -52.51
N ASP A 714 -3.53 -14.17 -53.60
CA ASP A 714 -2.80 -13.36 -54.56
C ASP A 714 -3.72 -12.33 -55.24
N SER A 715 -3.28 -11.07 -55.29
CA SER A 715 -3.97 -9.95 -55.94
C SER A 715 -4.13 -10.13 -57.45
N GLU A 716 -3.16 -10.77 -58.11
CA GLU A 716 -3.17 -10.90 -59.57
C GLU A 716 -3.82 -12.21 -60.04
N THR A 717 -3.59 -13.31 -59.31
CA THR A 717 -4.03 -14.64 -59.74
C THR A 717 -5.22 -15.20 -58.96
N THR A 718 -5.68 -14.53 -57.90
CA THR A 718 -6.77 -14.97 -56.99
C THR A 718 -6.57 -16.35 -56.35
N LYS A 719 -5.35 -16.89 -56.40
CA LYS A 719 -4.99 -18.18 -55.78
C LYS A 719 -4.60 -17.99 -54.33
N ASP A 720 -4.94 -18.98 -53.51
CA ASP A 720 -4.45 -19.06 -52.13
C ASP A 720 -2.94 -19.42 -52.17
N ILE A 721 -2.10 -18.53 -51.63
CA ILE A 721 -0.65 -18.71 -51.48
C ILE A 721 -0.34 -18.89 -50.00
N GLU A 722 0.46 -19.92 -49.71
CA GLU A 722 1.03 -20.17 -48.38
C GLU A 722 2.54 -19.96 -48.44
N LYS A 723 3.05 -18.94 -47.74
CA LYS A 723 4.47 -18.67 -47.59
C LYS A 723 4.92 -19.14 -46.21
N VAL A 724 5.92 -20.02 -46.19
CA VAL A 724 6.51 -20.55 -44.97
C VAL A 724 7.87 -19.90 -44.75
N MET A 725 8.09 -19.33 -43.56
CA MET A 725 9.36 -18.75 -43.14
C MET A 725 9.80 -19.38 -41.82
N GLU A 726 11.10 -19.61 -41.70
CA GLU A 726 11.73 -20.04 -40.45
C GLU A 726 12.37 -18.82 -39.78
N GLU A 727 12.19 -18.71 -38.47
CA GLU A 727 12.65 -17.58 -37.66
C GLU A 727 13.15 -18.09 -36.31
N ASP A 728 14.25 -17.51 -35.83
CA ASP A 728 14.78 -17.77 -34.49
C ASP A 728 14.10 -16.84 -33.48
N PHE A 729 13.76 -17.34 -32.30
CA PHE A 729 13.18 -16.53 -31.22
C PHE A 729 13.88 -16.80 -29.88
N SER A 730 14.12 -15.75 -29.09
CA SER A 730 14.72 -15.85 -27.74
C SER A 730 13.68 -15.79 -26.62
N HIS A 731 12.55 -15.12 -26.87
CA HIS A 731 11.49 -14.92 -25.90
C HIS A 731 10.11 -14.86 -26.59
N VAL A 732 9.06 -15.03 -25.78
CA VAL A 732 7.66 -14.90 -26.21
C VAL A 732 7.00 -13.78 -25.40
N ILE A 733 6.27 -12.90 -26.07
CA ILE A 733 5.58 -11.78 -25.41
C ILE A 733 4.10 -12.12 -25.23
N VAL A 734 3.56 -11.85 -24.04
CA VAL A 734 2.18 -12.12 -23.67
C VAL A 734 1.57 -10.90 -22.97
N ASP A 735 0.41 -10.45 -23.44
CA ASP A 735 -0.30 -9.33 -22.82
C ASP A 735 -1.02 -9.72 -21.52
N ALA A 736 -0.88 -8.88 -20.50
CA ALA A 736 -1.65 -9.02 -19.26
C ALA A 736 -3.07 -8.44 -19.41
N ALA A 737 -4.07 -9.29 -19.65
CA ALA A 737 -5.47 -8.88 -19.79
C ALA A 737 -6.39 -9.60 -18.78
N ASP A 738 -7.43 -8.90 -18.33
CA ASP A 738 -8.36 -9.41 -17.34
C ASP A 738 -9.08 -10.68 -17.81
N GLY A 739 -9.11 -11.69 -16.93
CA GLY A 739 -9.78 -12.95 -17.18
C GLY A 739 -9.08 -13.87 -18.18
N LYS A 740 -7.81 -13.61 -18.49
CA LYS A 740 -6.91 -14.48 -19.27
C LYS A 740 -5.87 -15.14 -18.37
N ASN A 741 -5.58 -16.42 -18.63
CA ASN A 741 -4.44 -17.12 -18.06
C ASN A 741 -3.24 -17.11 -19.05
N LEU A 742 -2.11 -17.68 -18.64
CA LEU A 742 -0.91 -17.74 -19.48
C LEU A 742 -1.12 -18.50 -20.81
N TYR A 743 -1.91 -19.58 -20.82
CA TYR A 743 -2.21 -20.32 -22.05
C TYR A 743 -3.04 -19.49 -23.03
N ASP A 744 -3.96 -18.66 -22.55
CA ASP A 744 -4.75 -17.78 -23.41
C ASP A 744 -3.82 -16.79 -24.14
N GLY A 745 -2.83 -16.25 -23.44
CA GLY A 745 -1.82 -15.36 -24.03
C GLY A 745 -0.87 -16.06 -25.02
N LEU A 746 -0.45 -17.29 -24.71
CA LEU A 746 0.36 -18.09 -25.63
C LEU A 746 -0.43 -18.53 -26.87
N ASP A 747 -1.71 -18.88 -26.69
CA ASP A 747 -2.61 -19.20 -27.81
C ASP A 747 -2.78 -17.97 -28.71
N GLU A 748 -2.87 -16.75 -28.18
CA GLU A 748 -2.90 -15.51 -28.97
C GLU A 748 -1.60 -15.26 -29.74
N TYR A 749 -0.45 -15.57 -29.15
CA TYR A 749 0.84 -15.43 -29.83
C TYR A 749 1.01 -16.45 -30.98
N PHE A 750 0.66 -17.72 -30.75
CA PHE A 750 0.93 -18.81 -31.69
C PHE A 750 -0.21 -19.07 -32.70
N PHE A 751 -1.46 -18.80 -32.34
CA PHE A 751 -2.58 -19.09 -33.24
C PHE A 751 -2.73 -18.03 -34.33
N ALA A 752 -3.62 -18.35 -35.28
CA ALA A 752 -3.93 -17.54 -36.43
C ALA A 752 -4.32 -16.12 -36.05
N ASP A 753 -3.47 -15.16 -36.37
CA ASP A 753 -3.75 -13.74 -36.28
C ASP A 753 -4.04 -13.17 -37.67
N LYS A 754 -4.97 -12.21 -37.73
CA LYS A 754 -5.32 -11.54 -38.98
C LYS A 754 -4.38 -10.37 -39.21
N VAL A 755 -3.65 -10.41 -40.31
CA VAL A 755 -2.83 -9.29 -40.77
C VAL A 755 -3.71 -8.40 -41.65
N GLU A 756 -4.06 -7.22 -41.13
CA GLU A 756 -4.79 -6.20 -41.89
C GLU A 756 -3.86 -5.52 -42.93
N ASN A 757 -4.42 -5.16 -44.09
CA ASN A 757 -3.74 -4.40 -45.14
C ASN A 757 -2.50 -5.07 -45.77
N PHE A 758 -2.40 -6.39 -45.80
CA PHE A 758 -1.34 -7.07 -46.53
C PHE A 758 -1.44 -6.79 -48.04
N GLN A 759 -0.34 -6.33 -48.65
CA GLN A 759 -0.24 -5.99 -50.08
C GLN A 759 -1.38 -5.09 -50.64
N GLY A 760 -1.75 -4.02 -49.92
CA GLY A 760 -2.67 -3.02 -50.47
C GLY A 760 -4.17 -3.32 -50.30
N GLY A 761 -4.53 -4.13 -49.29
CA GLY A 761 -5.91 -4.25 -48.81
C GLY A 761 -6.47 -5.66 -48.72
N GLN A 762 -5.63 -6.70 -48.84
CA GLN A 762 -6.08 -8.10 -48.70
C GLN A 762 -5.88 -8.61 -47.27
N GLU A 763 -6.83 -9.42 -46.79
CA GLU A 763 -6.70 -10.14 -45.51
C GLU A 763 -5.68 -11.28 -45.68
N ALA A 764 -4.62 -11.26 -44.86
CA ALA A 764 -3.70 -12.38 -44.71
C ALA A 764 -3.83 -12.98 -43.30
N THR A 765 -3.58 -14.28 -43.17
CA THR A 765 -3.57 -14.98 -41.89
C THR A 765 -2.15 -15.41 -41.56
N ARG A 766 -1.66 -15.04 -40.38
CA ARG A 766 -0.35 -15.44 -39.86
C ARG A 766 -0.54 -16.49 -38.77
N GLU A 767 0.08 -17.65 -38.94
CA GLU A 767 0.15 -18.69 -37.90
C GLU A 767 1.61 -18.95 -37.53
N VAL A 768 1.87 -19.26 -36.26
CA VAL A 768 3.22 -19.56 -35.77
C VAL A 768 3.22 -20.94 -35.12
N THR A 769 4.15 -21.78 -35.55
CA THR A 769 4.37 -23.11 -34.96
C THR A 769 5.82 -23.23 -34.53
N VAL A 770 6.08 -23.93 -33.43
CA VAL A 770 7.45 -24.07 -32.91
C VAL A 770 8.05 -25.38 -33.40
N GLN A 771 9.18 -25.30 -34.09
CA GLN A 771 9.94 -26.48 -34.47
C GLN A 771 10.72 -27.00 -33.26
N THR A 772 11.43 -26.10 -32.56
CA THR A 772 12.24 -26.43 -31.39
C THR A 772 12.13 -25.32 -30.35
N PHE A 773 11.85 -25.69 -29.11
CA PHE A 773 11.90 -24.76 -27.97
C PHE A 773 13.31 -24.74 -27.37
N PRO A 774 13.77 -23.58 -26.85
CA PRO A 774 15.02 -23.52 -26.10
C PRO A 774 14.89 -24.27 -24.78
N PRO A 775 16.00 -24.79 -24.21
CA PRO A 775 16.02 -25.34 -22.85
C PRO A 775 15.54 -24.34 -21.79
N VAL A 776 15.81 -23.05 -22.00
CA VAL A 776 15.33 -21.95 -21.15
C VAL A 776 14.42 -21.05 -21.97
N LEU A 777 13.11 -21.26 -21.85
CA LEU A 777 12.11 -20.41 -22.49
C LEU A 777 11.82 -19.18 -21.63
N GLN A 778 11.98 -18.00 -22.22
CA GLN A 778 11.63 -16.73 -21.60
C GLN A 778 10.24 -16.27 -22.08
N ILE A 779 9.35 -15.98 -21.14
CA ILE A 779 8.02 -15.41 -21.43
C ILE A 779 7.94 -14.04 -20.78
N GLN A 780 7.82 -13.00 -21.59
CA GLN A 780 7.71 -11.62 -21.15
C GLN A 780 6.24 -11.21 -21.05
N VAL A 781 5.79 -10.91 -19.84
CA VAL A 781 4.40 -10.47 -19.61
C VAL A 781 4.33 -8.95 -19.75
N GLN A 782 3.72 -8.48 -20.83
CA GLN A 782 3.56 -7.07 -21.13
C GLN A 782 2.39 -6.48 -20.33
N ARG A 783 2.74 -5.78 -19.25
CA ARG A 783 1.78 -5.05 -18.41
C ARG A 783 1.58 -3.60 -18.83
N VAL A 784 2.57 -2.99 -19.46
CA VAL A 784 2.43 -1.62 -19.98
C VAL A 784 1.72 -1.72 -21.32
N GLN A 785 0.51 -1.19 -21.40
CA GLN A 785 -0.37 -1.27 -22.56
C GLN A 785 -0.84 0.13 -22.96
N PHE A 786 -1.15 0.30 -24.24
CA PHE A 786 -1.68 1.55 -24.78
C PHE A 786 -3.19 1.43 -24.98
N ASP A 787 -3.95 2.26 -24.29
CA ASP A 787 -5.38 2.36 -24.52
C ASP A 787 -5.63 3.25 -25.75
N ARG A 788 -6.03 2.62 -26.86
CA ARG A 788 -6.35 3.30 -28.12
C ARG A 788 -7.53 4.27 -28.00
N ALA A 789 -8.42 4.10 -27.04
CA ALA A 789 -9.58 4.98 -26.86
C ALA A 789 -9.20 6.30 -26.17
N THR A 790 -8.30 6.24 -25.19
CA THR A 790 -7.85 7.41 -24.42
C THR A 790 -6.52 7.98 -24.91
N ALA A 791 -5.83 7.26 -25.81
CA ALA A 791 -4.47 7.54 -26.27
C ALA A 791 -3.45 7.67 -25.11
N GLN A 792 -3.67 6.90 -24.03
CA GLN A 792 -2.83 6.90 -22.85
C GLN A 792 -2.17 5.55 -22.62
N VAL A 793 -0.91 5.59 -22.17
CA VAL A 793 -0.19 4.42 -21.67
C VAL A 793 -0.68 4.14 -20.25
N TYR A 794 -1.05 2.89 -19.98
CA TYR A 794 -1.44 2.44 -18.64
C TYR A 794 -0.73 1.13 -18.28
N LYS A 795 -0.63 0.86 -16.99
CA LYS A 795 -0.10 -0.40 -16.47
C LYS A 795 -1.26 -1.29 -16.05
N SER A 796 -1.42 -2.42 -16.75
CA SER A 796 -2.38 -3.46 -16.43
C SER A 796 -2.00 -4.16 -15.12
N ASN A 797 -2.93 -4.10 -14.15
CA ASN A 797 -2.88 -4.86 -12.90
C ASN A 797 -3.61 -6.21 -13.01
N ALA A 798 -3.94 -6.65 -14.22
CA ALA A 798 -4.63 -7.92 -14.44
C ALA A 798 -3.85 -9.09 -13.81
N PHE A 799 -4.59 -9.98 -13.14
CA PHE A 799 -4.03 -11.22 -12.62
C PHE A 799 -3.84 -12.22 -13.75
N VAL A 800 -2.59 -12.62 -14.00
CA VAL A 800 -2.24 -13.64 -14.99
C VAL A 800 -1.93 -14.93 -14.26
N GLN A 801 -2.85 -15.90 -14.34
CA GLN A 801 -2.64 -17.21 -13.73
C GLN A 801 -1.65 -18.05 -14.55
N PHE A 802 -0.64 -18.62 -13.90
CA PHE A 802 0.25 -19.61 -14.47
C PHE A 802 0.61 -20.70 -13.43
N ASP A 803 0.85 -21.91 -13.92
CA ASP A 803 1.18 -23.07 -13.09
C ASP A 803 2.70 -23.26 -12.95
N LYS A 804 3.13 -24.04 -11.95
CA LYS A 804 4.55 -24.41 -11.76
C LYS A 804 5.14 -25.22 -12.92
N ALA A 805 4.29 -25.91 -13.68
CA ALA A 805 4.67 -26.69 -14.84
C ALA A 805 3.76 -26.34 -16.02
N ILE A 806 4.37 -26.10 -17.18
CA ILE A 806 3.67 -25.77 -18.43
C ILE A 806 4.00 -26.82 -19.50
N TYR A 807 2.97 -27.28 -20.20
CA TYR A 807 3.09 -28.19 -21.33
C TYR A 807 2.91 -27.41 -22.64
N LEU A 808 3.94 -27.42 -23.49
CA LEU A 808 4.02 -26.65 -24.74
C LEU A 808 3.75 -27.49 -25.98
N ASP A 809 3.40 -28.78 -25.81
CA ASP A 809 3.18 -29.76 -26.88
C ASP A 809 2.17 -29.29 -27.94
N ARG A 810 1.23 -28.42 -27.57
CA ARG A 810 0.21 -27.91 -28.48
C ARG A 810 0.74 -26.92 -29.52
N TYR A 811 1.88 -26.31 -29.26
CA TYR A 811 2.53 -25.32 -30.14
C TYR A 811 3.60 -25.95 -31.03
N LEU A 812 3.99 -27.21 -30.76
CA LEU A 812 4.97 -27.93 -31.56
C LEU A 812 4.44 -28.25 -32.96
N ASP A 813 5.28 -28.03 -33.97
CA ASP A 813 4.98 -28.31 -35.37
C ASP A 813 4.62 -29.79 -35.59
N SER A 814 5.31 -30.71 -34.91
CA SER A 814 5.04 -32.16 -34.98
C SER A 814 3.58 -32.51 -34.64
N ASN A 815 2.97 -31.73 -33.74
CA ASN A 815 1.60 -31.94 -33.28
C ASN A 815 0.60 -31.06 -34.02
N TYR A 816 1.07 -30.14 -34.87
CA TYR A 816 0.22 -29.16 -35.54
C TYR A 816 -0.91 -29.85 -36.33
N LYS A 817 -0.61 -30.82 -37.20
CA LYS A 817 -1.64 -31.53 -37.97
C LYS A 817 -2.56 -32.39 -37.12
N ALA A 818 -2.01 -33.09 -36.12
CA ALA A 818 -2.78 -33.99 -35.26
C ALA A 818 -3.78 -33.25 -34.36
N LEU A 819 -3.46 -32.01 -33.95
CA LEU A 819 -4.29 -31.18 -33.08
C LEU A 819 -5.27 -30.26 -33.83
N ALA A 820 -5.21 -30.19 -35.17
CA ALA A 820 -6.15 -29.40 -35.98
C ALA A 820 -7.64 -29.56 -35.59
N PRO A 821 -8.20 -30.79 -35.46
CA PRO A 821 -9.61 -30.94 -35.08
C PRO A 821 -9.92 -30.51 -33.64
N ARG A 822 -8.91 -30.48 -32.75
CA ARG A 822 -9.09 -29.98 -31.39
C ARG A 822 -9.05 -28.45 -31.37
N ARG A 823 -8.14 -27.82 -32.14
CA ARG A 823 -8.09 -26.36 -32.28
C ARG A 823 -9.39 -25.79 -32.84
N GLU A 824 -9.98 -26.46 -33.84
CA GLU A 824 -11.28 -26.06 -34.38
C GLU A 824 -12.40 -26.07 -33.33
N LYS A 825 -12.44 -27.12 -32.48
CA LYS A 825 -13.40 -27.20 -31.36
C LYS A 825 -13.17 -26.11 -30.32
N VAL A 826 -11.91 -25.85 -29.95
CA VAL A 826 -11.57 -24.80 -29.00
C VAL A 826 -11.97 -23.43 -29.53
N ALA A 827 -11.69 -23.13 -30.81
CA ALA A 827 -12.13 -21.90 -31.45
C ALA A 827 -13.66 -21.74 -31.45
N ALA A 828 -14.39 -22.83 -31.73
CA ALA A 828 -15.86 -22.83 -31.65
C ALA A 828 -16.37 -22.56 -30.22
N TRP A 829 -15.77 -23.18 -29.21
CA TRP A 829 -16.12 -22.95 -27.80
C TRP A 829 -15.75 -21.54 -27.33
N ALA A 830 -14.61 -20.99 -27.76
CA ALA A 830 -14.21 -19.62 -27.45
C ALA A 830 -15.24 -18.61 -28.00
N LYS A 831 -15.71 -18.83 -29.23
CA LYS A 831 -16.78 -18.01 -29.83
C LYS A 831 -18.09 -18.08 -29.05
N GLN A 832 -18.49 -19.28 -28.59
CA GLN A 832 -19.69 -19.45 -27.75
C GLN A 832 -19.52 -18.78 -26.38
N LEU A 833 -18.35 -18.91 -25.76
CA LEU A 833 -18.03 -18.29 -24.48
C LEU A 833 -18.10 -16.77 -24.57
N ALA A 834 -17.53 -16.17 -25.63
CA ALA A 834 -17.61 -14.73 -25.87
C ALA A 834 -19.07 -14.26 -26.02
N GLN A 835 -19.87 -14.97 -26.82
CA GLN A 835 -21.31 -14.67 -26.95
C GLN A 835 -22.06 -14.75 -25.62
N HIS A 836 -21.78 -15.76 -24.79
CA HIS A 836 -22.40 -15.87 -23.47
C HIS A 836 -21.95 -14.75 -22.51
N ARG A 837 -20.67 -14.37 -22.53
CA ARG A 837 -20.15 -13.24 -21.74
C ARG A 837 -20.82 -11.92 -22.15
N ASP A 838 -21.00 -11.68 -23.45
CA ASP A 838 -21.68 -10.48 -23.94
C ASP A 838 -23.16 -10.46 -23.54
N ASN A 839 -23.84 -11.61 -23.63
CA ASN A 839 -25.23 -11.73 -23.17
C ASN A 839 -25.35 -11.45 -21.66
N ILE A 840 -24.42 -11.96 -20.84
CA ILE A 840 -24.38 -11.69 -19.38
C ILE A 840 -24.15 -10.20 -19.13
N LYS A 841 -23.22 -9.55 -19.84
CA LYS A 841 -22.99 -8.10 -19.73
C LYS A 841 -24.27 -7.32 -20.05
N GLN A 842 -24.95 -7.63 -21.15
CA GLN A 842 -26.21 -6.97 -21.51
C GLN A 842 -27.31 -7.16 -20.46
N LEU A 843 -27.45 -8.35 -19.88
CA LEU A 843 -28.41 -8.62 -18.82
C LEU A 843 -28.06 -7.90 -17.50
N SER A 844 -26.77 -7.85 -17.13
CA SER A 844 -26.31 -7.18 -15.90
C SER A 844 -26.54 -5.65 -15.93
N VAL A 845 -26.34 -5.01 -17.08
CA VAL A 845 -26.62 -3.58 -17.28
C VAL A 845 -28.13 -3.28 -17.16
N ASN A 846 -28.99 -4.21 -17.59
CA ASN A 846 -30.42 -4.07 -17.43
C ASN A 846 -30.87 -4.21 -15.97
N VAL A 847 -30.25 -5.09 -15.17
CA VAL A 847 -30.57 -5.23 -13.73
C VAL A 847 -30.22 -3.96 -12.95
N VAL A 848 -29.10 -3.30 -13.25
CA VAL A 848 -28.72 -2.03 -12.60
C VAL A 848 -29.71 -0.91 -12.94
N LYS A 849 -30.28 -0.88 -14.15
CA LYS A 849 -31.36 0.06 -14.51
C LYS A 849 -32.69 -0.21 -13.79
N PHE A 850 -32.97 -1.44 -13.39
CA PHE A 850 -34.20 -1.79 -12.66
C PHE A 850 -34.10 -1.58 -11.14
N CYS A 851 -32.90 -1.47 -10.57
CA CYS A 851 -32.71 -1.14 -9.15
C CYS A 851 -32.65 0.36 -8.84
N VAL A 852 -32.68 1.23 -9.87
CA VAL A 852 -32.66 2.70 -9.73
C VAL A 852 -34.01 3.34 -10.11
N VAL A 853 -35.10 2.56 -10.12
CA VAL A 853 -36.48 3.07 -10.30
C VAL A 853 -37.30 2.81 -9.05
#